data_AF-A0A9P7VVP0-F1
#
_entry.id   AF-A0A9P7VVP0-F1
#
_cell.length_a   1.000
_cell.length_b   1.000
_cell.length_c   1.000
_cell.angle_alpha   90.00
_cell.angle_beta   90.00
_cell.angle_gamma   90.00
#
_symmetry.space_group_name_H-M   'P 1'
#
loop_
_entity.id
_entity.type
_entity.pdbx_description
1 polymer ?
#
loop_
_entity_poly.entity_id
_entity_poly.type
_entity_poly.pdbx_seq_one_letter_code
_entity_poly.pdbx_strand_id
1 'polypeptide(L)'
;MATRLRPGQPTVAALPSSLTFDGKTALVTGANSGLGLATCLHLLQRHLPKLIIGVRNRDKGEATKAQLLADPVVAALGRRPDILIYELDLSSQKSVISFGEAIRNDIPKLDLVLLNAGIYAFEWKVSHETRRELTFQVNYVSNALLAILLLPLLQSSSIQSNTHSHLSIVGSEMAVILKPMHIPVQSAVFDFIADHDNYAVNNRYGETKLFVAMFVRQLAKRVNHAQVIVNCMCPGLVATSLARDSPWYLRIFLGVFYAVKSARTPEVGARLIVKALAASPQSHGKFMVNDRLKQVPLMETEDGLQVEAKMWKETLKVAENVIPGCHAVPPHRSFFTYARPKPWRTVRVDNLPDGYDVTSIIQTIRANPVEKIVAERNHLLVQFFGNYMAERCIQNYNGPPHLSLKLNEAPSPPLHAATVAAIGYLNLSRSFKIDNLPLDFNLVEHEIWKHISEPKSVEYSRIHCSHTRTSAEFCMIDTETAINMVADFKGLAATEASFRGTGVFYTSGDIEPIYPVWYKENDKVHPRTITVSVTTDTYRPLRSSMMEFERTYPTLLKASTIRQENTVIFGFATNDSAQFFRGMLQSRSDELGLKIPFKYDNRPEVVSDNVITAVALGARRTIILTIPVERLLEQSQYHLLFREFGNISYVSKRVREDLPMASIRVQFEDIRSALKAVYLLSSPGNQNGVRVSLQGSTVSFLGALHLQPVVID
;
A
#
# COMPACT_ATOMS: atom_id res chain seq x y z
N MET A 1 -63.02 -21.21 8.51
CA MET A 1 -62.28 -20.77 7.31
C MET A 1 -60.89 -20.33 7.73
N ALA A 2 -59.88 -21.18 7.53
CA ALA A 2 -58.49 -20.88 7.83
C ALA A 2 -57.93 -19.92 6.77
N THR A 3 -57.63 -18.69 7.17
CA THR A 3 -56.90 -17.71 6.36
C THR A 3 -55.53 -18.28 6.01
N ARG A 4 -55.31 -18.59 4.73
CA ARG A 4 -54.01 -19.04 4.20
C ARG A 4 -52.93 -18.05 4.63
N LEU A 5 -52.02 -18.49 5.52
CA LEU A 5 -50.79 -17.78 5.86
C LEU A 5 -50.03 -17.50 4.54
N ARG A 6 -49.77 -16.23 4.26
CA ARG A 6 -49.00 -15.79 3.09
C ARG A 6 -47.60 -16.44 3.13
N PRO A 7 -47.03 -16.91 2.02
CA PRO A 7 -45.67 -17.46 2.00
C PRO A 7 -44.65 -16.33 2.26
N GLY A 8 -44.30 -16.14 3.53
CA GLY A 8 -43.36 -15.12 3.99
C GLY A 8 -41.95 -15.69 4.23
N GLN A 9 -40.95 -14.82 4.20
CA GLN A 9 -39.57 -15.15 4.59
C GLN A 9 -39.49 -15.55 6.08
N PRO A 10 -38.54 -16.41 6.47
CA PRO A 10 -38.38 -16.80 7.87
C PRO A 10 -38.03 -15.60 8.76
N THR A 11 -38.54 -15.59 9.99
CA THR A 11 -38.24 -14.57 10.99
C THR A 11 -36.75 -14.57 11.37
N VAL A 12 -36.16 -13.38 11.48
CA VAL A 12 -34.75 -13.20 11.86
C VAL A 12 -34.69 -12.76 13.32
N ALA A 13 -34.06 -13.58 14.16
CA ALA A 13 -33.85 -13.25 15.57
C ALA A 13 -33.02 -11.96 15.73
N ALA A 14 -33.24 -11.24 16.84
CA ALA A 14 -32.39 -10.14 17.24
C ALA A 14 -30.94 -10.63 17.43
N LEU A 15 -29.99 -9.72 17.23
CA LEU A 15 -28.59 -9.97 17.53
C LEU A 15 -28.40 -10.08 19.05
N PRO A 16 -27.60 -11.03 19.56
CA PRO A 16 -27.34 -11.17 21.00
C PRO A 16 -26.79 -9.89 21.61
N SER A 17 -27.21 -9.56 22.83
CA SER A 17 -26.67 -8.40 23.58
C SER A 17 -25.19 -8.58 23.93
N SER A 18 -24.72 -9.82 24.07
CA SER A 18 -23.32 -10.15 24.33
C SER A 18 -22.40 -10.00 23.11
N LEU A 19 -22.93 -9.81 21.90
CA LEU A 19 -22.13 -9.66 20.70
C LEU A 19 -21.56 -8.23 20.62
N THR A 20 -20.24 -8.10 20.84
CA THR A 20 -19.48 -6.85 20.73
C THR A 20 -18.37 -6.93 19.68
N PHE A 21 -17.98 -5.78 19.14
CA PHE A 21 -16.85 -5.58 18.23
C PHE A 21 -15.79 -4.63 18.81
N ASP A 22 -15.67 -4.58 20.13
CA ASP A 22 -14.60 -3.85 20.81
C ASP A 22 -13.21 -4.20 20.26
N GLY A 23 -12.36 -3.17 20.15
CA GLY A 23 -10.99 -3.29 19.62
C GLY A 23 -10.89 -3.68 18.14
N LYS A 24 -12.01 -3.86 17.42
CA LYS A 24 -12.01 -4.24 16.00
C LYS A 24 -12.10 -3.05 15.05
N THR A 25 -11.67 -3.26 13.83
CA THR A 25 -11.82 -2.31 12.72
C THR A 25 -12.60 -2.99 11.60
N ALA A 26 -13.66 -2.35 11.12
CA ALA A 26 -14.50 -2.88 10.05
C ALA A 26 -14.43 -2.03 8.78
N LEU A 27 -14.45 -2.67 7.62
CA LEU A 27 -14.67 -2.03 6.33
C LEU A 27 -15.99 -2.51 5.74
N VAL A 28 -16.83 -1.58 5.28
CA VAL A 28 -18.07 -1.87 4.56
C VAL A 28 -18.10 -1.13 3.23
N THR A 29 -18.27 -1.85 2.12
CA THR A 29 -18.47 -1.25 0.79
C THR A 29 -19.95 -1.00 0.51
N GLY A 30 -20.27 0.11 -0.18
CA GLY A 30 -21.65 0.43 -0.55
C GLY A 30 -22.55 0.75 0.64
N ALA A 31 -22.00 1.44 1.64
CA ALA A 31 -22.69 1.73 2.89
C ALA A 31 -23.54 3.02 2.88
N ASN A 32 -23.64 3.73 1.75
CA ASN A 32 -24.33 5.01 1.69
C ASN A 32 -25.87 4.92 1.67
N SER A 33 -26.42 3.71 1.68
CA SER A 33 -27.87 3.46 1.71
C SER A 33 -28.17 1.99 2.03
N GLY A 34 -29.44 1.71 2.33
CA GLY A 34 -29.98 0.36 2.43
C GLY A 34 -29.21 -0.54 3.40
N LEU A 35 -28.83 -1.72 2.90
CA LEU A 35 -28.30 -2.80 3.72
C LEU A 35 -26.90 -2.51 4.30
N GLY A 36 -26.02 -1.87 3.51
CA GLY A 36 -24.69 -1.49 3.98
C GLY A 36 -24.75 -0.45 5.10
N LEU A 37 -25.64 0.54 4.98
CA LEU A 37 -25.89 1.55 6.01
C LEU A 37 -26.39 0.92 7.32
N ALA A 38 -27.41 0.07 7.22
CA ALA A 38 -27.97 -0.63 8.38
C ALA A 38 -26.93 -1.56 9.04
N THR A 39 -26.03 -2.16 8.24
CA THR A 39 -24.95 -2.98 8.78
C THR A 39 -23.93 -2.13 9.54
N CYS A 40 -23.52 -0.98 8.99
CA CYS A 40 -22.65 -0.04 9.69
C CYS A 40 -23.26 0.36 11.03
N LEU A 41 -24.55 0.70 11.05
CA LEU A 41 -25.24 1.07 12.27
C LEU A 41 -25.22 -0.05 13.32
N HIS A 42 -25.56 -1.28 12.95
CA HIS A 42 -25.53 -2.40 13.88
C HIS A 42 -24.13 -2.74 14.41
N LEU A 43 -23.08 -2.53 13.61
CA LEU A 43 -21.70 -2.69 14.07
C LEU A 43 -21.33 -1.60 15.09
N LEU A 44 -21.67 -0.35 14.82
CA LEU A 44 -21.40 0.78 15.72
C LEU A 44 -22.17 0.66 17.04
N GLN A 45 -23.45 0.28 17.00
CA GLN A 45 -24.28 -0.02 18.18
C GLN A 45 -23.72 -1.16 19.05
N ARG A 46 -22.73 -1.91 18.53
CA ARG A 46 -22.02 -3.00 19.21
C ARG A 46 -20.57 -2.63 19.48
N HIS A 47 -20.34 -1.37 19.84
CA HIS A 47 -19.07 -0.82 20.33
C HIS A 47 -17.91 -0.86 19.32
N LEU A 48 -18.15 -1.03 18.02
CA LEU A 48 -17.10 -0.99 17.02
C LEU A 48 -16.33 0.36 17.08
N PRO A 49 -15.01 0.36 17.40
CA PRO A 49 -14.22 1.59 17.52
C PRO A 49 -14.04 2.33 16.22
N LYS A 50 -13.85 1.59 15.12
CA LYS A 50 -13.39 2.12 13.85
C LYS A 50 -14.12 1.48 12.69
N LEU A 51 -14.70 2.33 11.85
CA LEU A 51 -15.46 1.93 10.67
C LEU A 51 -14.89 2.66 9.45
N ILE A 52 -14.52 1.89 8.43
CA ILE A 52 -14.20 2.39 7.10
C ILE A 52 -15.40 2.17 6.20
N ILE A 53 -15.78 3.22 5.47
CA ILE A 53 -16.88 3.20 4.50
C ILE A 53 -16.30 3.45 3.11
N GLY A 54 -16.41 2.45 2.24
CA GLY A 54 -16.07 2.56 0.82
C GLY A 54 -17.28 3.01 0.00
N VAL A 55 -17.22 4.19 -0.61
CA VAL A 55 -18.33 4.79 -1.39
C VAL A 55 -17.83 5.45 -2.68
N ARG A 56 -18.68 5.49 -3.71
CA ARG A 56 -18.32 6.14 -4.99
C ARG A 56 -18.23 7.66 -4.91
N ASN A 57 -19.01 8.28 -4.02
CA ASN A 57 -19.07 9.74 -3.86
C ASN A 57 -18.83 10.06 -2.39
N ARG A 58 -17.77 10.82 -2.12
CA ARG A 58 -17.31 11.16 -0.78
C ARG A 58 -18.37 11.94 0.01
N ASP A 59 -19.05 12.90 -0.60
CA ASP A 59 -20.07 13.72 0.08
C ASP A 59 -21.22 12.88 0.66
N LYS A 60 -21.71 11.90 -0.11
CA LYS A 60 -22.70 10.93 0.37
C LYS A 60 -22.16 10.06 1.50
N GLY A 61 -20.86 9.76 1.47
CA GLY A 61 -20.17 9.08 2.56
C GLY A 61 -20.12 9.92 3.84
N GLU A 62 -19.77 11.20 3.74
CA GLU A 62 -19.72 12.11 4.88
C GLU A 62 -21.13 12.35 5.47
N ALA A 63 -22.16 12.49 4.62
CA ALA A 63 -23.55 12.54 5.07
C ALA A 63 -23.97 11.26 5.82
N THR A 64 -23.55 10.10 5.31
CA THR A 64 -23.77 8.80 5.96
C THR A 64 -23.09 8.74 7.32
N LYS A 65 -21.84 9.20 7.42
CA LYS A 65 -21.10 9.27 8.68
C LYS A 65 -21.79 10.18 9.70
N ALA A 66 -22.25 11.36 9.27
CA ALA A 66 -23.02 12.26 10.14
C ALA A 66 -24.28 11.58 10.67
N GLN A 67 -25.03 10.89 9.79
CA GLN A 67 -26.22 10.13 10.17
C GLN A 67 -25.90 9.02 11.20
N LEU A 68 -24.86 8.23 10.97
CA LEU A 68 -24.46 7.14 11.86
C LEU A 68 -24.04 7.64 13.25
N LEU A 69 -23.38 8.80 13.32
CA LEU A 69 -22.94 9.40 14.58
C LEU A 69 -24.08 10.08 15.35
N ALA A 70 -25.15 10.48 14.66
CA ALA A 70 -26.35 11.07 15.26
C ALA A 70 -27.35 10.02 15.77
N ASP A 71 -27.14 8.72 15.49
CA ASP A 71 -27.99 7.66 16.02
C ASP A 71 -27.98 7.67 17.56
N PRO A 72 -29.15 7.66 18.23
CA PRO A 72 -29.23 7.79 19.69
C PRO A 72 -28.47 6.71 20.45
N VAL A 73 -28.45 5.48 19.93
CA VAL A 73 -27.74 4.37 20.59
C VAL A 73 -26.24 4.57 20.45
N VAL A 74 -25.75 4.90 19.24
CA VAL A 74 -24.33 5.18 18.99
C VAL A 74 -23.83 6.38 19.80
N ALA A 75 -24.62 7.46 19.86
CA ALA A 75 -24.30 8.66 20.63
C ALA A 75 -24.22 8.39 22.14
N ALA A 76 -25.01 7.44 22.65
CA ALA A 76 -25.04 7.08 24.07
C ALA A 76 -23.90 6.15 24.53
N LEU A 77 -23.07 5.60 23.62
CA LEU A 77 -22.01 4.62 23.98
C LEU A 77 -20.83 5.21 24.76
N GLY A 78 -20.82 6.52 25.05
CA GLY A 78 -19.75 7.20 25.80
C GLY A 78 -18.40 7.31 25.07
N ARG A 79 -18.22 6.60 23.95
CA ARG A 79 -17.06 6.69 23.06
C ARG A 79 -17.51 6.90 21.62
N ARG A 80 -17.12 8.04 21.04
CA ARG A 80 -17.38 8.34 19.63
C ARG A 80 -16.53 7.43 18.72
N PRO A 81 -17.14 6.65 17.80
CA PRO A 81 -16.39 5.81 16.87
C PRO A 81 -15.67 6.67 15.81
N ASP A 82 -14.52 6.18 15.34
CA ASP A 82 -13.76 6.76 14.24
C ASP A 82 -14.31 6.23 12.91
N ILE A 83 -15.01 7.08 12.15
CA ILE A 83 -15.58 6.72 10.85
C ILE A 83 -14.77 7.40 9.73
N LEU A 84 -14.14 6.59 8.88
CA LEU A 84 -13.32 7.02 7.75
C LEU A 84 -14.04 6.77 6.43
N ILE A 85 -14.03 7.75 5.54
CA ILE A 85 -14.63 7.66 4.20
C ILE A 85 -13.52 7.51 3.17
N TYR A 86 -13.62 6.48 2.35
CA TYR A 86 -12.70 6.23 1.25
C TYR A 86 -13.48 6.11 -0.06
N GLU A 87 -12.96 6.74 -1.11
CA GLU A 87 -13.56 6.67 -2.44
C GLU A 87 -13.31 5.30 -3.07
N LEU A 88 -14.39 4.65 -3.51
CA LEU A 88 -14.36 3.34 -4.15
C LEU A 88 -15.42 3.29 -5.25
N ASP A 89 -14.96 3.32 -6.49
CA ASP A 89 -15.78 3.03 -7.66
C ASP A 89 -15.47 1.63 -8.19
N LEU A 90 -16.35 0.67 -7.86
CA LEU A 90 -16.22 -0.71 -8.33
C LEU A 90 -16.37 -0.87 -9.86
N SER A 91 -16.77 0.16 -10.60
CA SER A 91 -16.79 0.12 -12.06
C SER A 91 -15.41 0.38 -12.69
N SER A 92 -14.46 0.92 -11.93
CA SER A 92 -13.07 1.16 -12.36
C SER A 92 -12.10 0.23 -11.61
N GLN A 93 -11.27 -0.47 -12.37
CA GLN A 93 -10.26 -1.37 -11.80
C GLN A 93 -9.15 -0.56 -11.11
N LYS A 94 -8.73 0.58 -11.68
CA LYS A 94 -7.80 1.53 -11.03
C LYS A 94 -8.31 2.00 -9.67
N SER A 95 -9.59 2.38 -9.57
CA SER A 95 -10.17 2.81 -8.29
C SER A 95 -10.10 1.71 -7.22
N VAL A 96 -10.38 0.45 -7.60
CA VAL A 96 -10.26 -0.70 -6.69
C VAL A 96 -8.83 -0.91 -6.19
N ILE A 97 -7.85 -0.76 -7.08
CA ILE A 97 -6.43 -0.93 -6.76
C ILE A 97 -5.99 0.17 -5.78
N SER A 98 -6.20 1.43 -6.15
CA SER A 98 -5.83 2.57 -5.32
C SER A 98 -6.53 2.53 -3.96
N PHE A 99 -7.79 2.10 -3.91
CA PHE A 99 -8.49 1.88 -2.64
C PHE A 99 -7.82 0.79 -1.80
N GLY A 100 -7.55 -0.37 -2.38
CA GLY A 100 -6.90 -1.48 -1.67
C GLY A 100 -5.52 -1.11 -1.12
N GLU A 101 -4.72 -0.38 -1.90
CA GLU A 101 -3.42 0.16 -1.49
C GLU A 101 -3.55 1.19 -0.38
N ALA A 102 -4.46 2.15 -0.51
CA ALA A 102 -4.71 3.16 0.51
C ALA A 102 -5.13 2.51 1.84
N ILE A 103 -6.05 1.54 1.82
CA ILE A 103 -6.43 0.81 3.03
C ILE A 103 -5.24 0.09 3.65
N ARG A 104 -4.40 -0.57 2.85
CA ARG A 104 -3.21 -1.27 3.36
C ARG A 104 -2.16 -0.33 3.97
N ASN A 105 -2.04 0.88 3.44
CA ASN A 105 -1.06 1.86 3.92
C ASN A 105 -1.56 2.64 5.14
N ASP A 106 -2.83 3.05 5.11
CA ASP A 106 -3.41 3.96 6.09
C ASP A 106 -3.97 3.22 7.32
N ILE A 107 -4.45 1.99 7.13
CA ILE A 107 -5.19 1.24 8.14
C ILE A 107 -4.26 0.19 8.78
N PRO A 108 -3.85 0.38 10.04
CA PRO A 108 -2.87 -0.51 10.69
C PRO A 108 -3.45 -1.89 11.04
N LYS A 109 -4.78 -1.99 11.09
CA LYS A 109 -5.51 -3.18 11.52
C LYS A 109 -6.91 -3.18 10.90
N LEU A 110 -7.31 -4.29 10.30
CA LEU A 110 -8.61 -4.53 9.68
C LEU A 110 -9.09 -5.94 10.06
N ASP A 111 -10.16 -6.03 10.86
CA ASP A 111 -10.65 -7.30 11.41
C ASP A 111 -11.87 -7.82 10.62
N LEU A 112 -12.72 -6.91 10.15
CA LEU A 112 -14.00 -7.25 9.51
C LEU A 112 -14.06 -6.57 8.15
N VAL A 113 -14.34 -7.34 7.09
CA VAL A 113 -14.59 -6.81 5.76
C VAL A 113 -15.91 -7.32 5.25
N LEU A 114 -16.77 -6.39 4.87
CA LEU A 114 -18.02 -6.64 4.18
C LEU A 114 -17.97 -6.05 2.78
N LEU A 115 -17.90 -6.94 1.80
CA LEU A 115 -18.04 -6.62 0.39
C LEU A 115 -19.53 -6.67 0.01
N ASN A 116 -20.23 -5.56 0.27
CA ASN A 116 -21.68 -5.44 0.12
C ASN A 116 -22.10 -4.76 -1.20
N ALA A 117 -21.26 -3.86 -1.73
CA ALA A 117 -21.63 -3.08 -2.91
C ALA A 117 -21.89 -3.97 -4.14
N GLY A 118 -23.00 -3.70 -4.82
CA GLY A 118 -23.40 -4.35 -6.06
C GLY A 118 -24.52 -3.57 -6.75
N ILE A 119 -24.78 -3.93 -8.01
CA ILE A 119 -25.80 -3.32 -8.86
C ILE A 119 -26.67 -4.39 -9.53
N TYR A 120 -27.87 -4.00 -9.90
CA TYR A 120 -28.73 -4.74 -10.82
C TYR A 120 -29.03 -3.83 -12.01
N ALA A 121 -28.30 -4.01 -13.12
CA ALA A 121 -28.54 -3.25 -14.35
C ALA A 121 -29.62 -3.93 -15.21
N PHE A 122 -30.49 -3.11 -15.81
CA PHE A 122 -31.56 -3.55 -16.73
C PHE A 122 -31.18 -3.35 -18.21
N GLU A 123 -30.03 -2.71 -18.46
CA GLU A 123 -29.50 -2.42 -19.79
C GLU A 123 -28.06 -2.91 -19.85
N TRP A 124 -27.64 -3.40 -21.03
CA TRP A 124 -26.25 -3.70 -21.28
C TRP A 124 -25.40 -2.43 -21.23
N LYS A 125 -24.45 -2.42 -20.31
CA LYS A 125 -23.43 -1.37 -20.20
C LYS A 125 -22.10 -2.05 -19.95
N VAL A 126 -21.03 -1.39 -20.35
CA VAL A 126 -19.66 -1.87 -20.12
C VAL A 126 -18.89 -0.85 -19.29
N SER A 127 -17.95 -1.34 -18.48
CA SER A 127 -16.96 -0.47 -17.84
C SER A 127 -16.16 0.28 -18.90
N HIS A 128 -15.93 1.57 -18.67
CA HIS A 128 -15.13 2.40 -19.57
C HIS A 128 -13.70 1.88 -19.69
N GLU A 129 -13.13 1.40 -18.59
CA GLU A 129 -11.72 1.01 -18.49
C GLU A 129 -11.48 -0.40 -19.00
N THR A 130 -12.23 -1.38 -18.50
CA THR A 130 -11.95 -2.80 -18.74
C THR A 130 -12.79 -3.37 -19.89
N ARG A 131 -13.78 -2.62 -20.37
CA ARG A 131 -14.77 -3.03 -21.38
C ARG A 131 -15.61 -4.25 -20.99
N ARG A 132 -15.51 -4.74 -19.75
CA ARG A 132 -16.34 -5.82 -19.21
C ARG A 132 -17.76 -5.33 -18.96
N GLU A 133 -18.75 -6.22 -19.09
CA GLU A 133 -20.13 -5.93 -18.71
C GLU A 133 -20.19 -5.39 -17.29
N LEU A 134 -20.96 -4.32 -17.08
CA LEU A 134 -20.88 -3.48 -15.90
C LEU A 134 -21.31 -4.22 -14.62
N THR A 135 -22.36 -5.02 -14.68
CA THR A 135 -22.83 -5.84 -13.55
C THR A 135 -21.78 -6.86 -13.15
N PHE A 136 -21.16 -7.52 -14.12
CA PHE A 136 -20.07 -8.47 -13.92
C PHE A 136 -18.83 -7.80 -13.33
N GLN A 137 -18.41 -6.65 -13.88
CA GLN A 137 -17.29 -5.87 -13.35
C GLN A 137 -17.53 -5.48 -11.89
N VAL A 138 -18.68 -4.88 -11.58
CA VAL A 138 -18.99 -4.39 -10.23
C VAL A 138 -19.23 -5.54 -9.25
N ASN A 139 -20.16 -6.45 -9.54
CA ASN A 139 -20.62 -7.44 -8.57
C ASN A 139 -19.59 -8.56 -8.34
N TYR A 140 -18.80 -8.89 -9.35
CA TYR A 140 -17.86 -10.00 -9.30
C TYR A 140 -16.41 -9.55 -9.34
N VAL A 141 -15.92 -9.06 -10.49
CA VAL A 141 -14.48 -8.85 -10.73
C VAL A 141 -13.86 -7.92 -9.68
N SER A 142 -14.48 -6.75 -9.46
CA SER A 142 -13.96 -5.75 -8.53
C SER A 142 -14.04 -6.21 -7.08
N ASN A 143 -15.12 -6.89 -6.67
CA ASN A 143 -15.23 -7.43 -5.31
C ASN A 143 -14.24 -8.58 -5.08
N ALA A 144 -14.03 -9.47 -6.07
CA ALA A 144 -13.04 -10.53 -5.99
C ALA A 144 -11.60 -9.98 -5.89
N LEU A 145 -11.27 -8.99 -6.72
CA LEU A 145 -9.97 -8.31 -6.67
C LEU A 145 -9.76 -7.60 -5.32
N LEU A 146 -10.78 -6.90 -4.82
CA LEU A 146 -10.71 -6.23 -3.53
C LEU A 146 -10.54 -7.21 -2.36
N ALA A 147 -11.23 -8.35 -2.40
CA ALA A 147 -11.02 -9.44 -1.43
C ALA A 147 -9.57 -9.91 -1.42
N ILE A 148 -8.96 -10.12 -2.59
CA ILE A 148 -7.55 -10.54 -2.73
C ILE A 148 -6.60 -9.47 -2.19
N LEU A 149 -6.84 -8.19 -2.49
CA LEU A 149 -6.02 -7.06 -2.02
C LEU A 149 -6.05 -6.90 -0.48
N LEU A 150 -7.19 -7.16 0.17
CA LEU A 150 -7.40 -6.91 1.59
C LEU A 150 -7.12 -8.11 2.51
N LEU A 151 -7.24 -9.33 2.00
CA LEU A 151 -6.92 -10.58 2.70
C LEU A 151 -5.56 -10.55 3.46
N PRO A 152 -4.48 -10.00 2.87
CA PRO A 152 -3.22 -9.70 3.55
C PRO A 152 -3.34 -9.02 4.91
N LEU A 153 -4.08 -7.91 4.93
CA LEU A 153 -4.23 -7.07 6.10
C LEU A 153 -5.12 -7.77 7.12
N LEU A 154 -6.13 -8.51 6.67
CA LEU A 154 -6.96 -9.35 7.54
C LEU A 154 -6.13 -10.41 8.27
N GLN A 155 -5.21 -11.08 7.58
CA GLN A 155 -4.35 -12.08 8.22
C GLN A 155 -3.38 -11.48 9.21
N SER A 156 -2.73 -10.37 8.84
CA SER A 156 -1.88 -9.62 9.76
C SER A 156 -2.67 -9.17 10.99
N SER A 157 -3.90 -8.70 10.79
CA SER A 157 -4.76 -8.21 11.88
C SER A 157 -5.19 -9.35 12.81
N SER A 158 -5.52 -10.52 12.25
CA SER A 158 -5.82 -11.71 13.04
C SER A 158 -4.67 -12.12 13.94
N ILE A 159 -3.44 -12.10 13.42
CA ILE A 159 -2.23 -12.37 14.22
C ILE A 159 -2.07 -11.30 15.31
N GLN A 160 -2.25 -10.02 14.96
CA GLN A 160 -2.10 -8.90 15.90
C GLN A 160 -3.13 -8.90 17.04
N SER A 161 -4.34 -9.42 16.80
CA SER A 161 -5.43 -9.45 17.79
C SER A 161 -5.63 -10.81 18.44
N ASN A 162 -4.93 -11.84 17.98
CA ASN A 162 -5.15 -13.23 18.38
C ASN A 162 -6.63 -13.67 18.28
N THR A 163 -7.33 -13.18 17.25
CA THR A 163 -8.73 -13.52 16.97
C THR A 163 -8.96 -13.70 15.48
N HIS A 164 -9.99 -14.44 15.10
CA HIS A 164 -10.41 -14.54 13.71
C HIS A 164 -10.76 -13.17 13.14
N SER A 165 -10.21 -12.88 11.96
CA SER A 165 -10.73 -11.85 11.07
C SER A 165 -11.80 -12.45 10.16
N HIS A 166 -12.70 -11.62 9.64
CA HIS A 166 -13.85 -12.06 8.86
C HIS A 166 -13.94 -11.31 7.54
N LEU A 167 -14.10 -12.06 6.45
CA LEU A 167 -14.38 -11.55 5.12
C LEU A 167 -15.72 -12.13 4.65
N SER A 168 -16.72 -11.27 4.48
CA SER A 168 -18.02 -11.67 3.95
C SER A 168 -18.32 -10.93 2.65
N ILE A 169 -18.76 -11.67 1.63
CA ILE A 169 -19.24 -11.10 0.37
C ILE A 169 -20.76 -11.30 0.27
N VAL A 170 -21.50 -10.25 -0.05
CA VAL A 170 -22.97 -10.33 -0.10
C VAL A 170 -23.44 -11.07 -1.35
N GLY A 171 -24.00 -12.24 -1.13
CA GLY A 171 -24.60 -13.11 -2.14
C GLY A 171 -26.07 -12.82 -2.43
N SER A 172 -26.74 -13.74 -3.12
CA SER A 172 -28.17 -13.68 -3.39
C SER A 172 -28.77 -15.06 -3.53
N GLU A 173 -30.02 -15.26 -3.11
CA GLU A 173 -30.74 -16.52 -3.37
C GLU A 173 -30.89 -16.80 -4.87
N MET A 174 -30.71 -15.79 -5.74
CA MET A 174 -30.61 -15.99 -7.19
C MET A 174 -29.52 -17.01 -7.56
N ALA A 175 -28.41 -17.09 -6.81
CA ALA A 175 -27.37 -18.09 -7.03
C ALA A 175 -27.88 -19.53 -6.83
N VAL A 176 -28.90 -19.71 -5.97
CA VAL A 176 -29.47 -21.03 -5.64
C VAL A 176 -30.58 -21.43 -6.61
N ILE A 177 -31.39 -20.46 -7.06
CA ILE A 177 -32.56 -20.72 -7.91
C ILE A 177 -32.26 -20.62 -9.41
N LEU A 178 -31.11 -20.07 -9.81
CA LEU A 178 -30.70 -19.97 -11.21
C LEU A 178 -30.69 -21.37 -11.85
N LYS A 179 -31.48 -21.57 -12.90
CA LYS A 179 -31.50 -22.78 -13.74
C LYS A 179 -31.97 -22.43 -15.16
N PRO A 180 -31.35 -22.98 -16.23
CA PRO A 180 -30.10 -23.76 -16.26
C PRO A 180 -28.84 -22.89 -16.11
N MET A 181 -27.65 -23.51 -16.07
CA MET A 181 -26.37 -22.82 -16.24
C MET A 181 -26.21 -22.51 -17.73
N HIS A 182 -26.23 -21.23 -18.10
CA HIS A 182 -26.25 -20.82 -19.51
C HIS A 182 -24.86 -20.71 -20.15
N ILE A 183 -23.80 -20.97 -19.37
CA ILE A 183 -22.41 -20.80 -19.81
C ILE A 183 -21.93 -22.13 -20.40
N PRO A 184 -21.61 -22.20 -21.71
CA PRO A 184 -21.07 -23.40 -22.30
C PRO A 184 -19.73 -23.75 -21.65
N VAL A 185 -19.59 -25.02 -21.27
CA VAL A 185 -18.38 -25.52 -20.61
C VAL A 185 -17.14 -25.30 -21.46
N GLN A 186 -17.23 -25.23 -22.79
CA GLN A 186 -16.08 -25.03 -23.68
C GLN A 186 -15.58 -23.58 -23.69
N SER A 187 -16.43 -22.60 -23.40
CA SER A 187 -16.09 -21.17 -23.50
C SER A 187 -15.18 -20.71 -22.34
N ALA A 188 -14.39 -19.66 -22.58
CA ALA A 188 -13.83 -18.86 -21.50
C ALA A 188 -14.97 -18.04 -20.88
N VAL A 189 -15.04 -17.98 -19.56
CA VAL A 189 -16.24 -17.46 -18.90
C VAL A 189 -16.30 -15.95 -19.04
N PHE A 190 -15.19 -15.24 -18.89
CA PHE A 190 -15.13 -13.78 -19.06
C PHE A 190 -15.50 -13.36 -20.49
N ASP A 191 -15.08 -14.13 -21.50
CA ASP A 191 -15.40 -13.85 -22.91
C ASP A 191 -16.88 -14.09 -23.18
N PHE A 192 -17.44 -15.18 -22.67
CA PHE A 192 -18.89 -15.46 -22.76
C PHE A 192 -19.74 -14.35 -22.12
N ILE A 193 -19.30 -13.85 -20.96
CA ILE A 193 -19.98 -12.75 -20.26
C ILE A 193 -19.82 -11.41 -20.98
N ALA A 194 -18.70 -11.20 -21.70
CA ALA A 194 -18.41 -9.98 -22.44
C ALA A 194 -19.18 -9.86 -23.76
N ASP A 195 -19.72 -10.97 -24.27
CA ASP A 195 -20.57 -10.99 -25.45
C ASP A 195 -21.98 -10.44 -25.14
N HIS A 196 -22.38 -9.45 -25.92
CA HIS A 196 -23.67 -8.78 -25.81
C HIS A 196 -24.85 -9.73 -26.12
N ASP A 197 -24.67 -10.66 -27.07
CA ASP A 197 -25.76 -11.56 -27.50
C ASP A 197 -26.14 -12.52 -26.37
N ASN A 198 -25.18 -12.82 -25.49
CA ASN A 198 -25.38 -13.59 -24.27
C ASN A 198 -26.01 -12.77 -23.14
N TYR A 199 -26.34 -11.49 -23.30
CA TYR A 199 -27.02 -10.70 -22.27
C TYR A 199 -28.55 -10.82 -22.35
N ALA A 200 -29.12 -10.79 -23.55
CA ALA A 200 -30.57 -10.73 -23.77
C ALA A 200 -31.33 -11.99 -23.30
N VAL A 201 -30.64 -13.12 -23.23
CA VAL A 201 -31.16 -14.43 -22.84
C VAL A 201 -30.82 -14.85 -21.40
N ASN A 202 -29.90 -14.15 -20.73
CA ASN A 202 -29.33 -14.59 -19.46
C ASN A 202 -29.72 -13.70 -18.28
N ASN A 203 -29.89 -14.33 -17.11
CA ASN A 203 -30.02 -13.60 -15.86
C ASN A 203 -28.63 -13.18 -15.34
N ARG A 204 -28.06 -12.12 -15.93
CA ARG A 204 -26.70 -11.65 -15.63
C ARG A 204 -26.49 -11.40 -14.13
N TYR A 205 -27.44 -10.77 -13.44
CA TYR A 205 -27.35 -10.57 -12.00
C TYR A 205 -27.23 -11.90 -11.23
N GLY A 206 -28.07 -12.88 -11.55
CA GLY A 206 -28.03 -14.21 -10.94
C GLY A 206 -26.69 -14.92 -11.14
N GLU A 207 -26.12 -14.83 -12.35
CA GLU A 207 -24.80 -15.38 -12.66
C GLU A 207 -23.69 -14.71 -11.84
N THR A 208 -23.67 -13.38 -11.74
CA THR A 208 -22.65 -12.69 -10.92
C THR A 208 -22.69 -13.16 -9.46
N LYS A 209 -23.88 -13.45 -8.93
CA LYS A 209 -24.03 -13.93 -7.54
C LYS A 209 -23.66 -15.41 -7.40
N LEU A 210 -23.86 -16.23 -8.43
CA LEU A 210 -23.31 -17.60 -8.49
C LEU A 210 -21.78 -17.57 -8.50
N PHE A 211 -21.17 -16.70 -9.31
CA PHE A 211 -19.71 -16.56 -9.38
C PHE A 211 -19.10 -16.10 -8.06
N VAL A 212 -19.75 -15.19 -7.33
CA VAL A 212 -19.33 -14.81 -5.98
C VAL A 212 -19.30 -16.03 -5.04
N ALA A 213 -20.31 -16.89 -5.07
CA ALA A 213 -20.34 -18.10 -4.24
C ALA A 213 -19.22 -19.08 -4.63
N MET A 214 -18.98 -19.29 -5.92
CA MET A 214 -17.87 -20.09 -6.45
C MET A 214 -16.50 -19.54 -6.02
N PHE A 215 -16.31 -18.22 -6.13
CA PHE A 215 -15.08 -17.54 -5.71
C PHE A 215 -14.82 -17.70 -4.21
N VAL A 216 -15.83 -17.49 -3.37
CA VAL A 216 -15.70 -17.69 -1.92
C VAL A 216 -15.32 -19.14 -1.58
N ARG A 217 -15.92 -20.12 -2.25
CA ARG A 217 -15.58 -21.55 -2.08
C ARG A 217 -14.12 -21.82 -2.45
N GLN A 218 -13.62 -21.24 -3.54
CA GLN A 218 -12.23 -21.41 -3.98
C GLN A 218 -11.21 -20.63 -3.13
N LEU A 219 -11.55 -19.42 -2.69
CA LEU A 219 -10.69 -18.61 -1.82
C LEU A 219 -10.53 -19.29 -0.45
N ALA A 220 -11.63 -19.79 0.12
CA ALA A 220 -11.63 -20.49 1.40
C ALA A 220 -10.75 -21.75 1.40
N LYS A 221 -10.71 -22.53 0.31
CA LYS A 221 -9.79 -23.69 0.20
C LYS A 221 -8.31 -23.35 0.42
N ARG A 222 -7.96 -22.07 0.32
CA ARG A 222 -6.59 -21.58 0.38
C ARG A 222 -6.33 -20.74 1.62
N VAL A 223 -7.34 -20.07 2.16
CA VAL A 223 -7.21 -19.25 3.37
C VAL A 223 -7.29 -20.13 4.62
N ASN A 224 -6.34 -19.97 5.54
CA ASN A 224 -6.43 -20.65 6.83
C ASN A 224 -7.57 -20.04 7.66
N HIS A 225 -8.62 -20.83 7.92
CA HIS A 225 -9.78 -20.39 8.69
C HIS A 225 -9.45 -20.02 10.14
N ALA A 226 -8.32 -20.46 10.70
CA ALA A 226 -7.81 -20.01 12.00
C ALA A 226 -7.37 -18.53 11.99
N GLN A 227 -7.05 -17.97 10.82
CA GLN A 227 -6.74 -16.56 10.64
C GLN A 227 -7.95 -15.79 10.14
N VAL A 228 -8.50 -16.19 8.98
CA VAL A 228 -9.57 -15.46 8.31
C VAL A 228 -10.71 -16.40 7.93
N ILE A 229 -11.89 -16.10 8.44
CA ILE A 229 -13.13 -16.78 8.08
C ILE A 229 -13.73 -16.07 6.86
N VAL A 230 -13.80 -16.78 5.74
CA VAL A 230 -14.34 -16.26 4.48
C VAL A 230 -15.71 -16.90 4.24
N ASN A 231 -16.77 -16.12 4.07
CA ASN A 231 -18.10 -16.66 3.77
C ASN A 231 -18.87 -15.80 2.75
N CYS A 232 -19.94 -16.36 2.19
CA CYS A 232 -20.83 -15.67 1.27
C CYS A 232 -22.22 -15.63 1.90
N MET A 233 -22.69 -14.42 2.26
CA MET A 233 -23.94 -14.25 3.00
C MET A 233 -25.04 -13.66 2.14
N CYS A 234 -26.19 -14.31 2.12
CA CYS A 234 -27.42 -13.78 1.55
C CYS A 234 -28.44 -13.42 2.67
N PRO A 235 -28.84 -12.15 2.78
CA PRO A 235 -29.82 -11.69 3.77
C PRO A 235 -31.28 -11.98 3.37
N GLY A 236 -31.51 -12.78 2.32
CA GLY A 236 -32.83 -12.98 1.69
C GLY A 236 -33.30 -11.77 0.88
N LEU A 237 -34.61 -11.66 0.67
CA LEU A 237 -35.23 -10.57 -0.05
C LEU A 237 -35.39 -9.35 0.88
N VAL A 238 -34.55 -8.33 0.67
CA VAL A 238 -34.54 -7.09 1.45
C VAL A 238 -34.99 -5.94 0.55
N ALA A 239 -35.91 -5.11 1.03
CA ALA A 239 -36.33 -3.90 0.33
C ALA A 239 -35.17 -2.89 0.32
N THR A 240 -34.41 -2.87 -0.77
CA THR A 240 -33.22 -2.02 -0.95
C THR A 240 -33.32 -1.23 -2.26
N SER A 241 -32.51 -0.20 -2.39
CA SER A 241 -32.37 0.61 -3.60
C SER A 241 -31.48 -0.04 -4.68
N LEU A 242 -31.37 -1.38 -4.72
CA LEU A 242 -30.49 -2.12 -5.64
C LEU A 242 -30.88 -1.92 -7.12
N ALA A 243 -32.16 -1.68 -7.38
CA ALA A 243 -32.75 -1.41 -8.69
C ALA A 243 -33.14 0.07 -8.86
N ARG A 244 -32.41 1.00 -8.23
CA ARG A 244 -32.73 2.44 -8.25
C ARG A 244 -32.69 3.06 -9.65
N ASP A 245 -31.88 2.50 -10.53
CA ASP A 245 -31.70 2.96 -11.92
C ASP A 245 -32.72 2.31 -12.87
N SER A 246 -33.70 1.55 -12.35
CA SER A 246 -34.79 0.99 -13.17
C SER A 246 -35.75 2.05 -13.69
N PRO A 247 -36.32 1.82 -14.89
CA PRO A 247 -37.51 2.55 -15.34
C PRO A 247 -38.61 2.61 -14.27
N TRP A 248 -39.32 3.73 -14.22
CA TRP A 248 -40.27 4.03 -13.13
C TRP A 248 -41.39 2.98 -12.98
N TYR A 249 -41.85 2.38 -14.09
CA TYR A 249 -42.88 1.33 -14.09
C TYR A 249 -42.38 0.03 -13.45
N LEU A 250 -41.11 -0.34 -13.68
CA LEU A 250 -40.48 -1.49 -13.01
C LEU A 250 -40.29 -1.23 -11.51
N ARG A 251 -40.04 0.01 -11.09
CA ARG A 251 -39.96 0.37 -9.66
C ARG A 251 -41.30 0.19 -8.94
N ILE A 252 -42.42 0.51 -9.59
CA ILE A 252 -43.77 0.25 -9.06
C ILE A 252 -44.01 -1.26 -8.92
N PHE A 253 -43.72 -2.02 -9.97
CA PHE A 253 -43.85 -3.48 -9.96
C PHE A 253 -42.99 -4.12 -8.86
N LEU A 254 -41.73 -3.71 -8.72
CA LEU A 254 -40.83 -4.18 -7.67
C LEU A 254 -41.32 -3.82 -6.26
N GLY A 255 -41.92 -2.63 -6.09
CA GLY A 255 -42.55 -2.23 -4.83
C GLY A 255 -43.72 -3.15 -4.44
N VAL A 256 -44.60 -3.47 -5.40
CA VAL A 256 -45.70 -4.43 -5.20
C VAL A 256 -45.14 -5.84 -4.94
N PHE A 257 -44.12 -6.26 -5.68
CA PHE A 257 -43.46 -7.55 -5.48
C PHE A 257 -42.86 -7.68 -4.07
N TYR A 258 -42.15 -6.64 -3.60
CA TYR A 258 -41.59 -6.61 -2.24
C TYR A 258 -42.69 -6.66 -1.17
N ALA A 259 -43.81 -5.97 -1.37
CA ALA A 259 -44.95 -6.02 -0.45
C ALA A 259 -45.61 -7.41 -0.43
N VAL A 260 -45.82 -8.03 -1.59
CA VAL A 260 -46.44 -9.36 -1.73
C VAL A 260 -45.55 -10.47 -1.17
N LYS A 261 -44.23 -10.39 -1.39
CA LYS A 261 -43.25 -11.39 -0.91
C LYS A 261 -42.73 -11.11 0.49
N SER A 262 -43.29 -10.12 1.20
CA SER A 262 -42.87 -9.75 2.56
C SER A 262 -41.37 -9.51 2.65
N ALA A 263 -40.85 -8.60 1.82
CA ALA A 263 -39.44 -8.21 1.85
C ALA A 263 -39.06 -7.66 3.23
N ARG A 264 -37.87 -8.02 3.71
CA ARG A 264 -37.34 -7.54 4.98
C ARG A 264 -36.94 -6.08 4.88
N THR A 265 -36.96 -5.39 6.02
CA THR A 265 -36.31 -4.08 6.13
C THR A 265 -34.79 -4.26 6.05
N PRO A 266 -34.05 -3.24 5.61
CA PRO A 266 -32.58 -3.25 5.64
C PRO A 266 -31.99 -3.53 7.02
N GLU A 267 -32.66 -3.05 8.08
CA GLU A 267 -32.28 -3.32 9.47
C GLU A 267 -32.32 -4.82 9.78
N VAL A 268 -33.44 -5.50 9.52
CA VAL A 268 -33.55 -6.95 9.75
C VAL A 268 -32.57 -7.73 8.87
N GLY A 269 -32.37 -7.32 7.62
CA GLY A 269 -31.39 -7.91 6.72
C GLY A 269 -29.94 -7.75 7.20
N ALA A 270 -29.61 -6.60 7.80
CA ALA A 270 -28.27 -6.30 8.30
C ALA A 270 -27.90 -7.18 9.52
N ARG A 271 -28.88 -7.57 10.35
CA ARG A 271 -28.64 -8.52 11.45
C ARG A 271 -28.00 -9.82 10.95
N LEU A 272 -28.48 -10.33 9.83
CA LEU A 272 -27.95 -11.54 9.19
C LEU A 272 -26.51 -11.37 8.70
N ILE A 273 -26.15 -10.18 8.21
CA ILE A 273 -24.77 -9.88 7.82
C ILE A 273 -23.86 -9.77 9.04
N VAL A 274 -24.30 -9.08 10.09
CA VAL A 274 -23.52 -8.97 11.33
C VAL A 274 -23.24 -10.34 11.94
N LYS A 275 -24.22 -11.27 11.87
CA LYS A 275 -23.99 -12.68 12.23
C LYS A 275 -22.92 -13.34 11.36
N ALA A 276 -22.92 -13.11 10.05
CA ALA A 276 -21.88 -13.63 9.15
C ALA A 276 -20.48 -13.06 9.45
N LEU A 277 -20.39 -11.79 9.87
CA LEU A 277 -19.15 -11.14 10.31
C LEU A 277 -18.69 -11.56 11.72
N ALA A 278 -19.49 -12.35 12.42
CA ALA A 278 -19.17 -12.95 13.72
C ALA A 278 -19.28 -14.49 13.68
N ALA A 279 -19.42 -15.07 12.49
CA ALA A 279 -19.70 -16.50 12.33
C ALA A 279 -18.47 -17.34 12.68
N SER A 280 -18.73 -18.52 13.20
CA SER A 280 -17.69 -19.49 13.54
C SER A 280 -17.05 -20.12 12.30
N PRO A 281 -15.92 -20.85 12.45
CA PRO A 281 -15.21 -21.48 11.33
C PRO A 281 -16.05 -22.42 10.46
N GLN A 282 -17.18 -22.93 10.95
CA GLN A 282 -18.12 -23.74 10.17
C GLN A 282 -18.70 -22.99 8.95
N SER A 283 -18.72 -21.66 8.98
CA SER A 283 -19.15 -20.83 7.85
C SER A 283 -18.08 -20.68 6.75
N HIS A 284 -16.85 -21.10 7.01
CA HIS A 284 -15.73 -20.89 6.11
C HIS A 284 -15.92 -21.61 4.76
N GLY A 285 -15.89 -20.84 3.67
CA GLY A 285 -16.14 -21.30 2.30
C GLY A 285 -17.58 -21.68 2.00
N LYS A 286 -18.53 -21.34 2.87
CA LYS A 286 -19.94 -21.72 2.73
C LYS A 286 -20.81 -20.56 2.26
N PHE A 287 -21.89 -20.92 1.58
CA PHE A 287 -22.98 -20.02 1.25
C PHE A 287 -24.02 -20.06 2.37
N MET A 288 -24.38 -18.89 2.87
CA MET A 288 -25.28 -18.72 4.00
C MET A 288 -26.55 -18.00 3.55
N VAL A 289 -27.71 -18.51 3.94
CA VAL A 289 -29.02 -17.92 3.65
C VAL A 289 -29.85 -17.99 4.91
N ASN A 290 -30.41 -16.86 5.36
CA ASN A 290 -31.30 -16.83 6.52
C ASN A 290 -30.69 -17.48 7.78
N ASP A 291 -29.41 -17.22 8.05
CA ASP A 291 -28.65 -17.78 9.19
C ASP A 291 -28.40 -19.29 9.13
N ARG A 292 -28.53 -19.90 7.94
CA ARG A 292 -28.29 -21.32 7.71
C ARG A 292 -27.31 -21.53 6.57
N LEU A 293 -26.48 -22.57 6.70
CA LEU A 293 -25.65 -23.04 5.59
C LEU A 293 -26.57 -23.63 4.52
N LYS A 294 -26.37 -23.24 3.26
CA LYS A 294 -27.17 -23.72 2.13
C LYS A 294 -26.24 -24.18 1.01
N GLN A 295 -26.54 -25.32 0.42
CA GLN A 295 -25.88 -25.74 -0.80
C GLN A 295 -26.40 -24.96 -2.00
N VAL A 296 -25.54 -24.74 -2.99
CA VAL A 296 -25.88 -24.09 -4.24
C VAL A 296 -25.89 -25.19 -5.31
N PRO A 297 -27.07 -25.68 -5.77
CA PRO A 297 -27.14 -26.91 -6.56
C PRO A 297 -26.26 -26.89 -7.82
N LEU A 298 -26.21 -25.76 -8.53
CA LEU A 298 -25.38 -25.63 -9.73
C LEU A 298 -23.89 -25.80 -9.45
N MET A 299 -23.40 -25.42 -8.27
CA MET A 299 -21.99 -25.58 -7.89
C MET A 299 -21.59 -27.04 -7.63
N GLU A 300 -22.56 -27.94 -7.49
CA GLU A 300 -22.32 -29.37 -7.26
C GLU A 300 -22.47 -30.21 -8.55
N THR A 301 -22.87 -29.58 -9.66
CA THR A 301 -22.91 -30.23 -10.98
C THR A 301 -21.52 -30.31 -11.61
N GLU A 302 -21.31 -31.24 -12.53
CA GLU A 302 -20.04 -31.36 -13.28
C GLU A 302 -19.70 -30.06 -14.02
N ASP A 303 -20.66 -29.51 -14.77
CA ASP A 303 -20.51 -28.23 -15.47
C ASP A 303 -20.15 -27.10 -14.52
N GLY A 304 -20.81 -27.03 -13.36
CA GLY A 304 -20.54 -25.98 -12.37
C GLY A 304 -19.16 -26.09 -11.72
N LEU A 305 -18.64 -27.30 -11.50
CA LEU A 305 -17.27 -27.51 -11.04
C LEU A 305 -16.25 -27.04 -12.10
N GLN A 306 -16.53 -27.30 -13.38
CA GLN A 306 -15.67 -26.85 -14.49
C GLN A 306 -15.70 -25.32 -14.64
N VAL A 307 -16.89 -24.70 -14.60
CA VAL A 307 -17.04 -23.24 -14.61
C VAL A 307 -16.37 -22.60 -13.41
N GLU A 308 -16.49 -23.16 -12.19
CA GLU A 308 -15.81 -22.66 -11.00
C GLU A 308 -14.29 -22.67 -11.15
N ALA A 309 -13.72 -23.76 -11.67
CA ALA A 309 -12.28 -23.87 -11.88
C ALA A 309 -11.78 -22.84 -12.91
N LYS A 310 -12.52 -22.65 -14.01
CA LYS A 310 -12.22 -21.63 -15.04
C LYS A 310 -12.32 -20.22 -14.49
N MET A 311 -13.43 -19.90 -13.81
CA MET A 311 -13.64 -18.60 -13.18
C MET A 311 -12.53 -18.25 -12.20
N TRP A 312 -12.08 -19.22 -11.40
CA TRP A 312 -10.95 -19.03 -10.50
C TRP A 312 -9.66 -18.70 -11.28
N LYS A 313 -9.33 -19.48 -12.32
CA LYS A 313 -8.14 -19.25 -13.16
C LYS A 313 -8.17 -17.87 -13.83
N GLU A 314 -9.29 -17.49 -14.42
CA GLU A 314 -9.46 -16.20 -15.10
C GLU A 314 -9.39 -15.02 -14.10
N THR A 315 -9.96 -15.19 -12.91
CA THR A 315 -9.87 -14.19 -11.83
C THR A 315 -8.43 -14.01 -11.33
N LEU A 316 -7.67 -15.09 -11.18
CA LEU A 316 -6.27 -15.00 -10.81
C LEU A 316 -5.44 -14.32 -11.90
N LYS A 317 -5.71 -14.56 -13.17
CA LYS A 317 -5.05 -13.85 -14.28
C LYS A 317 -5.29 -12.33 -14.19
N VAL A 318 -6.50 -11.90 -13.83
CA VAL A 318 -6.78 -10.48 -13.57
C VAL A 318 -6.01 -9.96 -12.37
N ALA A 319 -5.92 -10.75 -11.29
CA ALA A 319 -5.19 -10.37 -10.08
C ALA A 319 -3.67 -10.30 -10.30
N GLU A 320 -3.07 -11.22 -11.06
CA GLU A 320 -1.64 -11.26 -11.39
C GLU A 320 -1.21 -10.03 -12.20
N ASN A 321 -2.05 -9.57 -13.13
CA ASN A 321 -1.80 -8.35 -13.92
C ASN A 321 -1.80 -7.09 -13.05
N VAL A 322 -2.32 -7.16 -11.83
CA VAL A 322 -2.49 -6.04 -10.91
C VAL A 322 -1.53 -6.14 -9.72
N ILE A 323 -1.24 -7.36 -9.26
CA ILE A 323 -0.39 -7.67 -8.13
C ILE A 323 0.67 -8.69 -8.61
N PRO A 324 1.86 -8.22 -9.02
CA PRO A 324 2.95 -9.11 -9.42
C PRO A 324 3.26 -10.12 -8.31
N GLY A 325 3.24 -11.42 -8.62
CA GLY A 325 3.51 -12.51 -7.68
C GLY A 325 2.28 -13.18 -7.03
N CYS A 326 1.05 -12.79 -7.40
CA CYS A 326 -0.19 -13.43 -6.95
C CYS A 326 -0.46 -14.79 -7.64
N HIS A 327 0.39 -15.79 -7.43
CA HIS A 327 0.29 -17.08 -8.13
C HIS A 327 -0.74 -18.06 -7.56
N ALA A 328 -1.24 -18.95 -8.43
CA ALA A 328 -2.07 -20.09 -8.05
C ALA A 328 -1.26 -21.12 -7.24
N VAL A 329 -1.39 -21.13 -5.92
CA VAL A 329 -0.84 -22.19 -5.05
C VAL A 329 -1.85 -23.35 -4.92
N PRO A 330 -1.41 -24.63 -4.88
CA PRO A 330 -2.28 -25.77 -4.64
C PRO A 330 -3.07 -25.64 -3.32
N PRO A 331 -4.26 -26.29 -3.21
CA PRO A 331 -4.97 -26.39 -1.93
C PRO A 331 -4.04 -27.02 -0.88
N HIS A 332 -4.11 -26.53 0.37
CA HIS A 332 -3.31 -26.96 1.55
C HIS A 332 -1.95 -26.28 1.81
N ARG A 333 -1.53 -25.28 1.02
CA ARG A 333 -0.55 -24.28 1.49
C ARG A 333 -1.28 -22.99 1.83
N SER A 334 -1.00 -22.43 3.00
CA SER A 334 -1.57 -21.17 3.49
C SER A 334 -1.47 -20.09 2.41
N PHE A 335 -2.61 -19.66 1.87
CA PHE A 335 -2.67 -18.42 1.10
C PHE A 335 -2.17 -17.32 2.03
N PHE A 336 -1.16 -16.59 1.58
CA PHE A 336 -0.49 -15.52 2.31
C PHE A 336 0.13 -15.95 3.65
N THR A 337 1.20 -16.73 3.63
CA THR A 337 2.37 -16.15 4.30
C THR A 337 2.74 -14.93 3.45
N TYR A 338 2.57 -13.73 3.99
CA TYR A 338 3.50 -12.68 3.57
C TYR A 338 4.88 -13.12 4.04
N ALA A 339 5.52 -13.98 3.24
CA ALA A 339 6.86 -13.65 2.84
C ALA A 339 6.78 -12.16 2.46
N ARG A 340 7.59 -11.33 3.12
CA ARG A 340 7.81 -9.93 2.69
C ARG A 340 7.73 -9.93 1.16
N PRO A 341 6.92 -9.04 0.52
CA PRO A 341 6.72 -9.07 -0.92
C PRO A 341 8.07 -9.34 -1.56
N LYS A 342 8.19 -10.52 -2.19
CA LYS A 342 9.48 -11.02 -2.64
C LYS A 342 10.03 -9.95 -3.57
N PRO A 343 11.12 -9.26 -3.20
CA PRO A 343 11.53 -8.12 -4.01
C PRO A 343 12.10 -8.71 -5.30
N TRP A 344 11.41 -8.56 -6.43
CA TRP A 344 11.96 -8.91 -7.75
C TRP A 344 12.74 -7.73 -8.29
N ARG A 345 13.77 -7.32 -7.54
CA ARG A 345 14.62 -6.16 -7.87
C ARG A 345 15.83 -6.55 -8.71
N THR A 346 15.95 -7.81 -9.10
CA THR A 346 17.08 -8.33 -9.87
C THR A 346 16.64 -8.60 -11.30
N VAL A 347 17.29 -7.94 -12.25
CA VAL A 347 17.16 -8.23 -13.68
C VAL A 347 18.25 -9.23 -14.05
N ARG A 348 17.85 -10.28 -14.75
CA ARG A 348 18.74 -11.25 -15.39
C ARG A 348 18.92 -10.84 -16.84
N VAL A 349 20.16 -10.68 -17.27
CA VAL A 349 20.57 -10.43 -18.65
C VAL A 349 21.15 -11.72 -19.22
N ASP A 350 20.47 -12.29 -20.21
CA ASP A 350 20.84 -13.52 -20.90
C ASP A 350 21.39 -13.21 -22.31
N ASN A 351 21.94 -14.25 -22.97
CA ASN A 351 22.50 -14.22 -24.33
C ASN A 351 23.70 -13.27 -24.49
N LEU A 352 24.58 -13.25 -23.49
CA LEU A 352 25.79 -12.45 -23.53
C LEU A 352 26.80 -13.03 -24.54
N PRO A 353 27.56 -12.18 -25.25
CA PRO A 353 28.64 -12.64 -26.12
C PRO A 353 29.77 -13.29 -25.30
N ASP A 354 30.52 -14.20 -25.93
CA ASP A 354 31.69 -14.82 -25.31
C ASP A 354 32.72 -13.74 -24.92
N GLY A 355 33.13 -13.74 -23.64
CA GLY A 355 34.07 -12.74 -23.13
C GLY A 355 33.50 -11.33 -22.99
N TYR A 356 32.18 -11.18 -22.83
CA TYR A 356 31.51 -9.89 -22.65
C TYR A 356 32.19 -8.99 -21.61
N ASP A 357 32.24 -7.70 -21.92
CA ASP A 357 32.66 -6.66 -20.99
C ASP A 357 31.45 -6.17 -20.18
N VAL A 358 31.51 -6.27 -18.85
CA VAL A 358 30.41 -5.88 -17.96
C VAL A 358 30.06 -4.41 -18.13
N THR A 359 31.05 -3.54 -18.26
CA THR A 359 30.86 -2.10 -18.39
C THR A 359 30.05 -1.74 -19.64
N SER A 360 30.41 -2.33 -20.79
CA SER A 360 29.66 -2.19 -22.05
C SER A 360 28.21 -2.65 -21.93
N ILE A 361 27.96 -3.78 -21.26
CA ILE A 361 26.59 -4.28 -21.03
C ILE A 361 25.79 -3.33 -20.15
N ILE A 362 26.36 -2.83 -19.05
CA ILE A 362 25.69 -1.91 -18.13
C ILE A 362 25.32 -0.59 -18.81
N GLN A 363 26.24 -0.04 -19.61
CA GLN A 363 25.98 1.16 -20.42
C GLN A 363 24.86 0.92 -21.43
N THR A 364 24.82 -0.27 -22.04
CA THR A 364 23.79 -0.66 -23.02
C THR A 364 22.40 -0.76 -22.40
N ILE A 365 22.28 -1.37 -21.22
CA ILE A 365 20.98 -1.54 -20.54
C ILE A 365 20.55 -0.30 -19.74
N ARG A 366 21.42 0.71 -19.61
CA ARG A 366 21.18 1.95 -18.85
C ARG A 366 20.73 1.70 -17.40
N ALA A 367 21.28 0.67 -16.77
CA ALA A 367 20.89 0.29 -15.42
C ALA A 367 21.45 1.31 -14.42
N ASN A 368 20.62 2.23 -13.91
CA ASN A 368 21.06 3.30 -13.00
C ASN A 368 19.95 3.80 -12.04
N PRO A 369 20.18 3.87 -10.71
CA PRO A 369 21.30 3.30 -9.96
C PRO A 369 21.16 1.78 -9.73
N VAL A 370 22.29 1.10 -9.61
CA VAL A 370 22.38 -0.36 -9.36
C VAL A 370 23.00 -0.61 -7.99
N GLU A 371 22.37 -1.51 -7.24
CA GLU A 371 22.84 -1.94 -5.92
C GLU A 371 24.10 -2.80 -6.07
N LYS A 372 24.01 -3.85 -6.89
CA LYS A 372 25.05 -4.87 -7.07
C LYS A 372 24.95 -5.53 -8.44
N ILE A 373 26.09 -5.84 -9.03
CA ILE A 373 26.19 -6.66 -10.24
C ILE A 373 26.89 -7.97 -9.91
N VAL A 374 26.35 -9.08 -10.39
CA VAL A 374 26.98 -10.40 -10.29
C VAL A 374 27.15 -10.96 -11.70
N ALA A 375 28.41 -11.03 -12.13
CA ALA A 375 28.78 -11.63 -13.41
C ALA A 375 28.87 -13.15 -13.27
N GLU A 376 28.10 -13.86 -14.08
CA GLU A 376 28.09 -15.32 -14.17
C GLU A 376 28.57 -15.74 -15.57
N ARG A 377 28.89 -17.04 -15.73
CA ARG A 377 29.47 -17.55 -17.00
C ARG A 377 28.63 -17.22 -18.24
N ASN A 378 27.30 -17.32 -18.13
CA ASN A 378 26.38 -17.21 -19.27
C ASN A 378 25.35 -16.08 -19.13
N HIS A 379 25.39 -15.33 -18.03
CA HIS A 379 24.39 -14.29 -17.74
C HIS A 379 24.93 -13.25 -16.75
N LEU A 380 24.24 -12.13 -16.64
CA LEU A 380 24.52 -11.08 -15.67
C LEU A 380 23.30 -10.90 -14.77
N LEU A 381 23.52 -10.81 -13.46
CA LEU A 381 22.47 -10.44 -12.51
C LEU A 381 22.70 -8.99 -12.09
N VAL A 382 21.73 -8.13 -12.40
CA VAL A 382 21.76 -6.70 -12.10
C VAL A 382 20.71 -6.42 -11.04
N GLN A 383 21.16 -6.17 -9.82
CA GLN A 383 20.29 -5.92 -8.68
C GLN A 383 20.06 -4.41 -8.50
N PHE A 384 18.80 -3.97 -8.57
CA PHE A 384 18.38 -2.58 -8.40
C PHE A 384 17.90 -2.32 -6.98
N PHE A 385 17.88 -1.06 -6.54
CA PHE A 385 17.34 -0.68 -5.22
C PHE A 385 15.83 -0.85 -5.09
N GLY A 386 15.06 -0.72 -6.18
CA GLY A 386 13.60 -0.81 -6.17
C GLY A 386 13.03 -1.65 -7.31
N ASN A 387 11.87 -2.26 -7.10
CA ASN A 387 11.19 -3.07 -8.12
C ASN A 387 10.88 -2.24 -9.38
N TYR A 388 10.43 -1.00 -9.19
CA TYR A 388 10.12 -0.08 -10.29
C TYR A 388 11.34 0.22 -11.18
N MET A 389 12.56 0.18 -10.62
CA MET A 389 13.78 0.41 -11.39
C MET A 389 14.10 -0.79 -12.29
N ALA A 390 13.96 -2.00 -11.74
CA ALA A 390 14.15 -3.24 -12.49
C ALA A 390 13.15 -3.36 -13.65
N GLU A 391 11.88 -3.07 -13.38
CA GLU A 391 10.81 -3.09 -14.40
C GLU A 391 11.05 -2.03 -15.49
N ARG A 392 11.42 -0.80 -15.11
CA ARG A 392 11.72 0.26 -16.08
C ARG A 392 12.95 -0.04 -16.92
N CYS A 393 13.98 -0.66 -16.33
CA CYS A 393 15.15 -1.12 -17.07
C CYS A 393 14.74 -2.08 -18.21
N ILE A 394 13.88 -3.06 -17.92
CA ILE A 394 13.37 -4.00 -18.92
C ILE A 394 12.49 -3.29 -19.96
N GLN A 395 11.56 -2.44 -19.51
CA GLN A 395 10.58 -1.77 -20.38
C GLN A 395 11.22 -0.77 -21.34
N ASN A 396 12.24 -0.05 -20.89
CA ASN A 396 12.92 0.99 -21.68
C ASN A 396 14.11 0.44 -22.47
N TYR A 397 14.38 -0.85 -22.40
CA TYR A 397 15.47 -1.47 -23.12
C TYR A 397 15.25 -1.36 -24.63
N ASN A 398 16.16 -0.66 -25.31
CA ASN A 398 16.19 -0.48 -26.76
C ASN A 398 17.54 -0.88 -27.38
N GLY A 399 18.34 -1.67 -26.64
CA GLY A 399 19.66 -2.12 -27.06
C GLY A 399 19.61 -3.27 -28.09
N PRO A 400 20.75 -3.93 -28.33
CA PRO A 400 20.86 -5.02 -29.28
C PRO A 400 19.81 -6.13 -29.06
N PRO A 401 19.17 -6.64 -30.12
CA PRO A 401 18.06 -7.59 -30.01
C PRO A 401 18.50 -8.99 -29.52
N HIS A 402 19.81 -9.26 -29.50
CA HIS A 402 20.31 -10.55 -29.03
C HIS A 402 20.24 -10.69 -27.50
N LEU A 403 20.39 -9.58 -26.75
CA LEU A 403 20.29 -9.62 -25.29
C LEU A 403 18.85 -9.81 -24.84
N SER A 404 18.65 -10.64 -23.82
CA SER A 404 17.34 -10.88 -23.22
C SER A 404 17.33 -10.42 -21.77
N LEU A 405 16.48 -9.46 -21.46
CA LEU A 405 16.32 -8.91 -20.11
C LEU A 405 15.00 -9.39 -19.52
N LYS A 406 15.06 -10.03 -18.35
CA LYS A 406 13.88 -10.49 -17.62
C LYS A 406 14.08 -10.36 -16.12
N LEU A 407 13.00 -10.31 -15.36
CA LEU A 407 13.08 -10.41 -13.91
C LEU A 407 13.65 -11.79 -13.53
N ASN A 408 14.59 -11.80 -12.59
CA ASN A 408 15.17 -13.03 -12.09
C ASN A 408 14.12 -13.84 -11.33
N GLU A 409 14.11 -15.16 -11.50
CA GLU A 409 13.12 -16.04 -10.88
C GLU A 409 13.28 -16.10 -9.36
N ALA A 410 14.53 -16.03 -8.88
CA ALA A 410 14.83 -15.99 -7.46
C ALA A 410 14.61 -14.58 -6.88
N PRO A 411 14.00 -14.47 -5.68
CA PRO A 411 13.78 -13.19 -5.04
C PRO A 411 15.11 -12.52 -4.70
N SER A 412 15.17 -11.20 -4.87
CA SER A 412 16.30 -10.41 -4.41
C SER A 412 16.41 -10.45 -2.89
N PRO A 413 17.62 -10.26 -2.33
CA PRO A 413 17.77 -9.96 -0.91
C PRO A 413 16.93 -8.74 -0.52
N PRO A 414 16.38 -8.70 0.71
CA PRO A 414 15.68 -7.52 1.21
C PRO A 414 16.64 -6.34 1.42
N LEU A 415 16.18 -5.12 1.10
CA LEU A 415 16.98 -3.91 1.24
C LEU A 415 17.02 -3.43 2.70
N HIS A 416 18.17 -2.99 3.19
CA HIS A 416 18.30 -2.45 4.54
C HIS A 416 17.82 -0.99 4.63
N ALA A 417 17.19 -0.64 5.75
CA ALA A 417 16.83 0.75 6.03
C ALA A 417 18.07 1.67 6.11
N ALA A 418 19.22 1.15 6.55
CA ALA A 418 20.51 1.85 6.51
C ALA A 418 20.94 2.23 5.09
N THR A 419 20.75 1.33 4.11
CA THR A 419 21.08 1.59 2.70
C THR A 419 20.21 2.71 2.14
N VAL A 420 18.89 2.66 2.38
CA VAL A 420 17.96 3.72 1.98
C VAL A 420 18.32 5.05 2.64
N ALA A 421 18.71 5.01 3.92
CA ALA A 421 19.18 6.18 4.65
C ALA A 421 20.46 6.76 4.06
N ALA A 422 21.43 5.93 3.68
CA ALA A 422 22.68 6.34 3.06
C ALA A 422 22.45 6.98 1.67
N ILE A 423 21.56 6.43 0.86
CA ILE A 423 21.15 7.01 -0.44
C ILE A 423 20.68 8.45 -0.22
N GLY A 424 19.72 8.67 0.67
CA GLY A 424 19.16 10.01 0.88
C GLY A 424 20.07 10.98 1.65
N TYR A 425 20.84 10.50 2.64
CA TYR A 425 21.63 11.37 3.53
C TYR A 425 23.04 11.66 3.00
N LEU A 426 23.75 10.64 2.51
CA LEU A 426 25.11 10.76 2.01
C LEU A 426 25.18 11.01 0.50
N ASN A 427 24.03 11.02 -0.18
CA ASN A 427 23.95 10.90 -1.63
C ASN A 427 24.67 9.63 -2.13
N LEU A 428 24.60 8.53 -1.38
CA LEU A 428 25.20 7.26 -1.78
C LEU A 428 24.76 6.90 -3.20
N SER A 429 25.74 6.62 -4.04
CA SER A 429 25.60 6.26 -5.44
C SER A 429 26.81 5.39 -5.85
N ARG A 430 26.87 5.01 -7.13
CA ARG A 430 28.03 4.36 -7.72
C ARG A 430 29.18 5.33 -8.09
N SER A 431 28.97 6.64 -7.92
CA SER A 431 29.96 7.67 -8.23
C SER A 431 30.43 8.41 -6.99
N PHE A 432 31.70 8.72 -6.93
CA PHE A 432 32.28 9.49 -5.83
C PHE A 432 33.44 10.35 -6.31
N LYS A 433 33.71 11.39 -5.53
CA LYS A 433 34.77 12.35 -5.77
C LYS A 433 35.72 12.41 -4.58
N ILE A 434 37.00 12.47 -4.92
CA ILE A 434 38.12 12.71 -4.02
C ILE A 434 38.60 14.14 -4.27
N ASP A 435 38.52 14.98 -3.25
CA ASP A 435 38.91 16.39 -3.27
C ASP A 435 40.12 16.65 -2.38
N ASN A 436 40.90 17.69 -2.70
CA ASN A 436 42.14 18.08 -2.01
C ASN A 436 43.24 17.03 -2.06
N LEU A 437 43.42 16.42 -3.24
CA LEU A 437 44.57 15.55 -3.51
C LEU A 437 45.88 16.37 -3.62
N PRO A 438 47.05 15.73 -3.46
CA PRO A 438 48.34 16.35 -3.75
C PRO A 438 48.41 17.03 -5.12
N LEU A 439 49.19 18.11 -5.24
CA LEU A 439 49.32 18.88 -6.49
C LEU A 439 50.18 18.18 -7.57
N ASP A 440 50.85 17.08 -7.23
CA ASP A 440 51.64 16.30 -8.18
C ASP A 440 50.78 15.26 -8.90
N PHE A 441 50.50 15.49 -10.19
CA PHE A 441 49.66 14.62 -11.00
C PHE A 441 50.20 13.19 -11.11
N ASN A 442 51.51 13.00 -11.34
CA ASN A 442 52.10 11.68 -11.56
C ASN A 442 52.09 10.86 -10.26
N LEU A 443 52.38 11.53 -9.14
CA LEU A 443 52.26 10.94 -7.81
C LEU A 443 50.81 10.52 -7.53
N VAL A 444 49.85 11.40 -7.81
CA VAL A 444 48.43 11.16 -7.56
C VAL A 444 47.89 10.02 -8.41
N GLU A 445 48.15 10.03 -9.71
CA GLU A 445 47.68 8.98 -10.62
C GLU A 445 48.28 7.62 -10.22
N HIS A 446 49.60 7.55 -10.00
CA HIS A 446 50.27 6.31 -9.62
C HIS A 446 49.77 5.75 -8.27
N GLU A 447 49.67 6.59 -7.24
CA GLU A 447 49.24 6.15 -5.91
C GLU A 447 47.76 5.79 -5.87
N ILE A 448 46.88 6.51 -6.57
CA ILE A 448 45.45 6.15 -6.66
C ILE A 448 45.28 4.78 -7.30
N TRP A 449 45.88 4.54 -8.47
CA TRP A 449 45.70 3.28 -9.19
C TRP A 449 46.34 2.09 -8.50
N LYS A 450 47.40 2.30 -7.72
CA LYS A 450 47.99 1.27 -6.86
C LYS A 450 47.02 0.74 -5.80
N HIS A 451 46.08 1.57 -5.35
CA HIS A 451 45.13 1.22 -4.29
C HIS A 451 43.75 0.81 -4.82
N ILE A 452 43.54 0.86 -6.14
CA ILE A 452 42.35 0.31 -6.78
C ILE A 452 42.55 -1.20 -6.92
N SER A 453 41.96 -1.95 -6.00
CA SER A 453 42.04 -3.42 -5.95
C SER A 453 41.40 -4.11 -7.17
N GLU A 454 40.41 -3.48 -7.81
CA GLU A 454 39.69 -4.02 -8.96
C GLU A 454 39.48 -2.98 -10.08
N PRO A 455 40.47 -2.75 -10.96
CA PRO A 455 40.36 -1.75 -12.04
C PRO A 455 39.20 -2.00 -13.02
N LYS A 456 38.78 -3.26 -13.19
CA LYS A 456 37.68 -3.66 -14.09
C LYS A 456 36.29 -3.19 -13.61
N SER A 457 36.18 -2.82 -12.33
CA SER A 457 34.92 -2.37 -11.73
C SER A 457 34.74 -0.85 -11.85
N VAL A 458 35.70 -0.14 -12.45
CA VAL A 458 35.65 1.29 -12.77
C VAL A 458 35.03 1.47 -14.17
N GLU A 459 33.86 2.10 -14.24
CA GLU A 459 33.23 2.46 -15.51
C GLU A 459 33.95 3.65 -16.17
N TYR A 460 34.25 4.68 -15.38
CA TYR A 460 35.12 5.77 -15.80
C TYR A 460 35.79 6.43 -14.60
N SER A 461 36.90 7.13 -14.87
CA SER A 461 37.54 8.03 -13.92
C SER A 461 37.94 9.34 -14.61
N ARG A 462 37.96 10.43 -13.86
CA ARG A 462 38.40 11.75 -14.31
C ARG A 462 39.28 12.37 -13.26
N ILE A 463 40.54 12.64 -13.60
CA ILE A 463 41.46 13.36 -12.72
C ILE A 463 41.60 14.78 -13.24
N HIS A 464 41.24 15.74 -12.42
CA HIS A 464 41.42 17.15 -12.68
C HIS A 464 42.58 17.68 -11.82
N CYS A 465 43.63 18.16 -12.49
CA CYS A 465 44.77 18.78 -11.83
C CYS A 465 44.91 20.23 -12.32
N SER A 466 45.07 21.14 -11.37
CA SER A 466 45.33 22.56 -11.58
C SER A 466 46.43 23.03 -10.62
N HIS A 467 46.97 24.23 -10.84
CA HIS A 467 48.01 24.80 -9.97
C HIS A 467 47.60 24.96 -8.49
N THR A 468 46.30 24.92 -8.19
CA THR A 468 45.76 25.18 -6.85
C THR A 468 44.94 24.03 -6.28
N ARG A 469 44.56 23.06 -7.12
CA ARG A 469 43.65 21.98 -6.72
C ARG A 469 43.83 20.76 -7.61
N THR A 470 43.91 19.60 -6.96
CA THR A 470 43.77 18.29 -7.60
C THR A 470 42.53 17.59 -7.04
N SER A 471 41.74 16.99 -7.92
CA SER A 471 40.58 16.19 -7.56
C SER A 471 40.39 15.03 -8.53
N ALA A 472 39.87 13.91 -8.07
CA ALA A 472 39.54 12.77 -8.90
C ALA A 472 38.07 12.39 -8.72
N GLU A 473 37.39 12.07 -9.82
CA GLU A 473 36.03 11.54 -9.83
C GLU A 473 36.06 10.12 -10.39
N PHE A 474 35.35 9.22 -9.73
CA PHE A 474 35.21 7.82 -10.13
C PHE A 474 33.74 7.47 -10.27
N CYS A 475 33.44 6.66 -11.28
CA CYS A 475 32.17 5.97 -11.41
C CYS A 475 32.44 4.48 -11.47
N MET A 476 31.87 3.75 -10.53
CA MET A 476 31.94 2.30 -10.48
C MET A 476 30.75 1.68 -11.23
N ILE A 477 30.86 0.39 -11.57
CA ILE A 477 29.77 -0.34 -12.22
C ILE A 477 28.54 -0.50 -11.30
N ASP A 478 28.74 -0.62 -9.99
CA ASP A 478 27.68 -0.70 -8.98
C ASP A 478 28.01 0.03 -7.67
N THR A 479 26.99 0.19 -6.82
CA THR A 479 27.11 0.93 -5.57
C THR A 479 27.93 0.18 -4.51
N GLU A 480 27.86 -1.15 -4.47
CA GLU A 480 28.64 -1.96 -3.51
C GLU A 480 30.15 -1.76 -3.70
N THR A 481 30.62 -1.81 -4.94
CA THR A 481 32.03 -1.55 -5.27
C THR A 481 32.43 -0.11 -4.91
N ALA A 482 31.55 0.87 -5.17
CA ALA A 482 31.80 2.26 -4.78
C ALA A 482 31.90 2.44 -3.26
N ILE A 483 31.13 1.69 -2.46
CA ILE A 483 31.23 1.72 -1.00
C ILE A 483 32.60 1.24 -0.54
N ASN A 484 33.07 0.10 -1.06
CA ASN A 484 34.37 -0.46 -0.70
C ASN A 484 35.49 0.51 -1.06
N MET A 485 35.47 1.05 -2.28
CA MET A 485 36.48 2.00 -2.75
C MET A 485 36.51 3.29 -1.91
N VAL A 486 35.35 3.85 -1.55
CA VAL A 486 35.27 5.03 -0.68
C VAL A 486 35.81 4.72 0.72
N ALA A 487 35.57 3.52 1.25
CA ALA A 487 36.12 3.11 2.54
C ALA A 487 37.65 3.02 2.48
N ASP A 488 38.21 2.43 1.42
CA ASP A 488 39.66 2.33 1.20
C ASP A 488 40.31 3.72 1.15
N PHE A 489 39.78 4.65 0.34
CA PHE A 489 40.31 6.01 0.26
C PHE A 489 40.16 6.81 1.56
N LYS A 490 39.10 6.59 2.33
CA LYS A 490 38.96 7.20 3.66
C LYS A 490 39.99 6.65 4.65
N GLY A 491 40.30 5.35 4.57
CA GLY A 491 41.39 4.74 5.33
C GLY A 491 42.73 5.36 4.96
N LEU A 492 43.01 5.48 3.65
CA LEU A 492 44.20 6.09 3.10
C LEU A 492 44.40 7.55 3.56
N ALA A 493 43.33 8.35 3.50
CA ALA A 493 43.35 9.73 3.98
C ALA A 493 43.61 9.85 5.50
N ALA A 494 43.32 8.79 6.26
CA ALA A 494 43.57 8.72 7.70
C ALA A 494 44.99 8.24 8.04
N THR A 495 45.58 7.35 7.23
CA THR A 495 46.87 6.71 7.53
C THR A 495 48.05 7.33 6.80
N GLU A 496 47.88 7.77 5.55
CA GLU A 496 48.97 8.26 4.70
C GLU A 496 49.14 9.77 4.80
N ALA A 497 50.38 10.20 5.08
CA ALA A 497 50.70 11.62 5.25
C ALA A 497 50.44 12.45 3.99
N SER A 498 50.67 11.87 2.81
CA SER A 498 50.44 12.51 1.50
C SER A 498 48.97 12.76 1.21
N PHE A 499 48.05 11.96 1.78
CA PHE A 499 46.60 12.09 1.57
C PHE A 499 45.90 12.81 2.72
N ARG A 500 46.63 13.34 3.70
CA ARG A 500 46.04 14.04 4.85
C ARG A 500 45.26 15.28 4.39
N GLY A 501 44.01 15.41 4.83
CA GLY A 501 43.12 16.51 4.45
C GLY A 501 42.31 16.28 3.17
N THR A 502 42.51 15.12 2.52
CA THR A 502 41.69 14.65 1.40
C THR A 502 40.26 14.40 1.87
N GLY A 503 39.28 14.89 1.12
CA GLY A 503 37.86 14.64 1.35
C GLY A 503 37.31 13.65 0.33
N VAL A 504 36.50 12.68 0.78
CA VAL A 504 35.87 11.67 -0.10
C VAL A 504 34.35 11.74 0.05
N PHE A 505 33.64 12.01 -1.04
CA PHE A 505 32.19 12.26 -1.04
C PHE A 505 31.50 11.57 -2.22
N TYR A 506 30.31 11.01 -2.02
CA TYR A 506 29.50 10.49 -3.13
C TYR A 506 28.94 11.64 -3.98
N THR A 507 28.82 11.41 -5.29
CA THR A 507 28.27 12.35 -6.27
C THR A 507 27.19 11.65 -7.09
N SER A 508 26.32 12.40 -7.77
CA SER A 508 25.40 11.81 -8.75
C SER A 508 26.11 11.42 -10.07
N GLY A 509 27.31 11.97 -10.31
CA GLY A 509 28.01 11.89 -11.60
C GLY A 509 27.18 12.45 -12.77
N ASP A 510 27.64 12.19 -13.99
CA ASP A 510 26.88 12.44 -15.22
C ASP A 510 25.93 11.27 -15.55
N ILE A 511 25.14 10.83 -14.56
CA ILE A 511 24.29 9.66 -14.69
C ILE A 511 22.83 10.09 -14.68
N GLU A 512 22.08 9.71 -15.71
CA GLU A 512 20.63 9.90 -15.76
C GLU A 512 19.94 8.91 -14.80
N PRO A 513 19.25 9.36 -13.74
CA PRO A 513 18.65 8.48 -12.76
C PRO A 513 17.31 7.91 -13.25
N ILE A 514 17.03 6.64 -12.94
CA ILE A 514 15.68 6.09 -13.11
C ILE A 514 14.76 6.66 -12.01
N TYR A 515 13.98 7.68 -12.37
CA TYR A 515 13.00 8.27 -11.46
C TYR A 515 11.87 7.29 -11.10
N PRO A 516 11.24 7.43 -9.93
CA PRO A 516 10.00 6.74 -9.61
C PRO A 516 8.85 7.25 -10.49
N VAL A 517 7.83 6.40 -10.69
CA VAL A 517 6.70 6.68 -11.60
C VAL A 517 5.94 7.97 -11.26
N TRP A 518 5.90 8.33 -9.99
CA TRP A 518 5.20 9.52 -9.51
C TRP A 518 6.02 10.83 -9.61
N TYR A 519 7.31 10.76 -9.94
CA TYR A 519 8.18 11.93 -10.05
C TYR A 519 8.39 12.32 -11.51
N LYS A 520 8.20 13.60 -11.83
CA LYS A 520 8.35 14.13 -13.19
C LYS A 520 9.55 15.08 -13.23
N GLU A 521 10.24 15.12 -14.36
CA GLU A 521 11.45 15.94 -14.49
C GLU A 521 11.18 17.45 -14.37
N ASN A 522 9.99 17.91 -14.78
CA ASN A 522 9.56 19.29 -14.62
C ASN A 522 9.41 19.72 -13.14
N ASP A 523 9.30 18.78 -12.19
CA ASP A 523 9.28 19.07 -10.75
C ASP A 523 10.59 19.73 -10.27
N LYS A 524 11.68 19.65 -11.05
CA LYS A 524 12.95 20.35 -10.76
C LYS A 524 12.85 21.88 -10.86
N VAL A 525 11.89 22.40 -11.63
CA VAL A 525 11.79 23.83 -11.97
C VAL A 525 10.63 24.52 -11.23
N HIS A 526 9.65 23.75 -10.75
CA HIS A 526 8.43 24.29 -10.14
C HIS A 526 8.52 24.43 -8.60
N PRO A 527 7.84 25.44 -8.01
CA PRO A 527 7.87 25.65 -6.57
C PRO A 527 7.18 24.51 -5.84
N ARG A 528 7.86 23.89 -4.88
CA ARG A 528 7.36 22.75 -4.11
C ARG A 528 7.34 23.00 -2.60
N THR A 529 7.39 24.27 -2.24
CA THR A 529 7.45 24.69 -0.84
C THR A 529 6.33 25.68 -0.58
N ILE A 530 5.62 25.45 0.52
CA ILE A 530 4.45 26.24 0.93
C ILE A 530 4.72 26.75 2.34
N THR A 531 4.61 28.06 2.52
CA THR A 531 4.62 28.68 3.84
C THR A 531 3.19 28.99 4.26
N VAL A 532 2.84 28.60 5.47
CA VAL A 532 1.52 28.83 6.06
C VAL A 532 1.68 29.67 7.32
N SER A 533 0.98 30.80 7.43
CA SER A 533 0.95 31.56 8.69
C SER A 533 -0.13 30.98 9.60
N VAL A 534 0.23 30.83 10.86
CA VAL A 534 -0.53 30.08 11.85
C VAL A 534 -0.92 30.99 13.00
N THR A 535 -2.14 30.79 13.49
CA THR A 535 -2.69 31.44 14.68
C THR A 535 -3.12 30.34 15.65
N THR A 536 -3.51 30.71 16.87
CA THR A 536 -4.04 29.75 17.85
C THR A 536 -5.19 28.92 17.29
N ASP A 537 -6.06 29.53 16.48
CA ASP A 537 -7.23 28.87 15.89
C ASP A 537 -6.91 28.00 14.66
N THR A 538 -5.86 28.34 13.92
CA THR A 538 -5.50 27.63 12.68
C THR A 538 -4.47 26.51 12.89
N TYR A 539 -3.77 26.47 14.03
CA TYR A 539 -2.75 25.46 14.30
C TYR A 539 -3.30 24.03 14.31
N ARG A 540 -4.43 23.79 14.99
CA ARG A 540 -5.00 22.45 15.12
C ARG A 540 -5.53 21.91 13.78
N PRO A 541 -6.31 22.66 12.98
CA PRO A 541 -6.68 22.26 11.62
C PRO A 541 -5.47 21.97 10.73
N LEU A 542 -4.47 22.87 10.71
CA LEU A 542 -3.24 22.68 9.93
C LEU A 542 -2.52 21.39 10.30
N ARG A 543 -2.37 21.13 11.61
CA ARG A 543 -1.74 19.91 12.13
C ARG A 543 -2.52 18.66 11.74
N SER A 544 -3.85 18.68 11.78
CA SER A 544 -4.66 17.54 11.34
C SER A 544 -4.54 17.28 9.84
N SER A 545 -4.57 18.32 9.01
CA SER A 545 -4.39 18.20 7.56
C SER A 545 -2.99 17.68 7.20
N MET A 546 -1.94 18.15 7.88
CA MET A 546 -0.58 17.60 7.73
C MET A 546 -0.54 16.11 8.06
N MET A 547 -1.14 15.69 9.18
CA MET A 547 -1.18 14.27 9.55
C MET A 547 -1.98 13.41 8.57
N GLU A 548 -3.07 13.94 8.01
CA GLU A 548 -3.87 13.28 6.97
C GLU A 548 -3.04 13.12 5.69
N PHE A 549 -2.42 14.20 5.22
CA PHE A 549 -1.57 14.19 4.03
C PHE A 549 -0.43 13.18 4.16
N GLU A 550 0.27 13.14 5.29
CA GLU A 550 1.39 12.21 5.49
C GLU A 550 1.02 10.74 5.52
N ARG A 551 -0.24 10.42 5.89
CA ARG A 551 -0.72 9.04 5.84
C ARG A 551 -0.91 8.60 4.40
N THR A 552 -1.53 9.46 3.60
CA THR A 552 -1.93 9.14 2.22
C THR A 552 -0.81 9.37 1.20
N TYR A 553 0.01 10.41 1.38
CA TYR A 553 1.03 10.85 0.43
C TYR A 553 2.41 10.89 1.08
N PRO A 554 3.33 10.00 0.69
CA PRO A 554 4.67 9.94 1.27
C PRO A 554 5.64 11.01 0.74
N THR A 555 5.13 12.11 0.19
CA THR A 555 5.91 13.11 -0.53
C THR A 555 6.20 14.36 0.31
N LEU A 556 5.76 14.42 1.57
CA LEU A 556 6.16 15.51 2.47
C LEU A 556 7.59 15.31 2.97
N LEU A 557 8.49 16.19 2.55
CA LEU A 557 9.91 16.17 2.91
C LEU A 557 10.19 17.01 4.17
N LYS A 558 9.42 18.07 4.39
CA LYS A 558 9.64 19.02 5.48
C LYS A 558 8.33 19.61 5.99
N ALA A 559 8.24 19.81 7.30
CA ALA A 559 7.20 20.52 8.04
C ALA A 559 7.85 21.20 9.27
N SER A 560 8.50 22.34 9.04
CA SER A 560 9.27 23.06 10.07
C SER A 560 8.51 24.26 10.60
N THR A 561 8.50 24.47 11.92
CA THR A 561 7.82 25.61 12.54
C THR A 561 8.81 26.73 12.86
N ILE A 562 8.59 27.93 12.33
CA ILE A 562 9.31 29.15 12.70
C ILE A 562 8.48 29.89 13.75
N ARG A 563 8.83 29.69 15.02
CA ARG A 563 8.05 30.21 16.17
C ARG A 563 7.98 31.74 16.22
N GLN A 564 9.05 32.44 15.82
CA GLN A 564 9.10 33.91 15.86
C GLN A 564 8.11 34.57 14.88
N GLU A 565 7.83 33.89 13.76
CA GLU A 565 6.95 34.40 12.70
C GLU A 565 5.55 33.77 12.76
N ASN A 566 5.33 32.81 13.67
CA ASN A 566 4.17 31.92 13.68
C ASN A 566 3.91 31.30 12.29
N THR A 567 4.96 30.87 11.58
CA THR A 567 4.84 30.25 10.26
C THR A 567 5.26 28.79 10.29
N VAL A 568 4.65 27.98 9.43
CA VAL A 568 5.07 26.60 9.18
C VAL A 568 5.42 26.47 7.70
N ILE A 569 6.61 25.93 7.45
CA ILE A 569 7.14 25.69 6.11
C ILE A 569 6.99 24.21 5.77
N PHE A 570 6.26 23.94 4.71
CA PHE A 570 6.07 22.61 4.15
C PHE A 570 6.87 22.47 2.86
N GLY A 571 7.74 21.45 2.78
CA GLY A 571 8.49 21.11 1.57
C GLY A 571 8.04 19.76 1.04
N PHE A 572 7.79 19.66 -0.27
CA PHE A 572 7.27 18.47 -0.92
C PHE A 572 8.25 17.89 -1.94
N ALA A 573 8.10 16.60 -2.25
CA ALA A 573 8.90 15.90 -3.27
C ALA A 573 8.53 16.31 -4.69
N THR A 574 7.26 16.66 -4.93
CA THR A 574 6.74 17.09 -6.24
C THR A 574 5.92 18.37 -6.10
N ASN A 575 5.82 19.13 -7.19
CA ASN A 575 4.92 20.28 -7.28
C ASN A 575 3.46 19.84 -7.17
N ASP A 576 3.08 18.73 -7.81
CA ASP A 576 1.73 18.15 -7.72
C ASP A 576 1.32 17.88 -6.25
N SER A 577 2.26 17.38 -5.44
CA SER A 577 2.03 17.15 -4.01
C SER A 577 1.79 18.46 -3.24
N ALA A 578 2.55 19.50 -3.55
CA ALA A 578 2.36 20.82 -2.95
C ALA A 578 0.99 21.41 -3.33
N GLN A 579 0.60 21.32 -4.62
CA GLN A 579 -0.73 21.75 -5.08
C GLN A 579 -1.87 20.99 -4.39
N PHE A 580 -1.73 19.67 -4.24
CA PHE A 580 -2.72 18.87 -3.55
C PHE A 580 -2.86 19.26 -2.08
N PHE A 581 -1.74 19.41 -1.37
CA PHE A 581 -1.76 19.84 0.03
C PHE A 581 -2.42 21.21 0.21
N ARG A 582 -2.13 22.14 -0.71
CA ARG A 582 -2.81 23.44 -0.76
C ARG A 582 -4.32 23.30 -0.93
N GLY A 583 -4.78 22.50 -1.88
CA GLY A 583 -6.21 22.26 -2.12
C GLY A 583 -6.91 21.70 -0.89
N MET A 584 -6.26 20.75 -0.21
CA MET A 584 -6.75 20.18 1.04
C MET A 584 -6.84 21.23 2.16
N LEU A 585 -5.83 22.09 2.31
CA LEU A 585 -5.88 23.18 3.29
C LEU A 585 -6.98 24.20 2.97
N GLN A 586 -7.17 24.54 1.69
CA GLN A 586 -8.22 25.46 1.26
C GLN A 586 -9.61 24.90 1.60
N SER A 587 -9.88 23.66 1.22
CA SER A 587 -11.16 22.98 1.55
C SER A 587 -11.41 22.97 3.06
N ARG A 588 -10.37 22.67 3.85
CA ARG A 588 -10.47 22.68 5.33
C ARG A 588 -10.73 24.07 5.89
N SER A 589 -10.13 25.09 5.29
CA SER A 589 -10.34 26.50 5.64
C SER A 589 -11.80 26.90 5.41
N ASP A 590 -12.33 26.54 4.25
CA ASP A 590 -13.70 26.84 3.83
C ASP A 590 -14.74 26.12 4.71
N GLU A 591 -14.51 24.84 5.02
CA GLU A 591 -15.36 24.04 5.93
C GLU A 591 -15.46 24.63 7.33
N LEU A 592 -14.38 25.21 7.85
CA LEU A 592 -14.30 25.74 9.20
C LEU A 592 -14.64 27.24 9.28
N GLY A 593 -14.88 27.91 8.15
CA GLY A 593 -15.06 29.36 8.09
C GLY A 593 -13.82 30.15 8.54
N LEU A 594 -12.64 29.53 8.48
CA LEU A 594 -11.37 30.14 8.87
C LEU A 594 -10.62 30.65 7.63
N LYS A 595 -9.72 31.61 7.80
CA LYS A 595 -8.74 31.97 6.77
C LYS A 595 -7.37 31.45 7.16
N ILE A 596 -6.87 30.45 6.43
CA ILE A 596 -5.50 29.94 6.58
C ILE A 596 -4.63 30.55 5.47
N PRO A 597 -3.91 31.65 5.74
CA PRO A 597 -3.06 32.27 4.73
C PRO A 597 -1.87 31.35 4.41
N PHE A 598 -1.67 31.10 3.11
CA PHE A 598 -0.51 30.37 2.61
C PHE A 598 0.10 31.05 1.39
N LYS A 599 1.38 30.81 1.14
CA LYS A 599 2.12 31.30 -0.03
C LYS A 599 3.06 30.22 -0.55
N TYR A 600 3.21 30.14 -1.87
CA TYR A 600 4.30 29.38 -2.46
C TYR A 600 5.61 30.12 -2.21
N ASP A 601 6.63 29.36 -1.83
CA ASP A 601 7.99 29.83 -1.91
C ASP A 601 8.50 29.61 -3.33
N ASN A 602 8.64 30.70 -4.07
CA ASN A 602 9.14 30.68 -5.44
C ASN A 602 10.67 30.57 -5.51
N ARG A 603 11.36 30.53 -4.36
CA ARG A 603 12.78 30.20 -4.35
C ARG A 603 12.93 28.74 -4.79
N PRO A 604 13.76 28.45 -5.80
CA PRO A 604 14.03 27.09 -6.19
C PRO A 604 14.76 26.40 -5.05
N GLU A 605 14.02 25.62 -4.25
CA GLU A 605 14.63 24.65 -3.37
C GLU A 605 15.20 23.54 -4.28
N VAL A 606 16.39 23.03 -3.97
CA VAL A 606 16.99 21.89 -4.70
C VAL A 606 16.90 20.66 -3.81
N VAL A 607 16.25 19.61 -4.29
CA VAL A 607 16.11 18.31 -3.61
C VAL A 607 16.86 17.36 -4.52
N SER A 608 17.81 16.64 -3.93
CA SER A 608 18.62 15.71 -4.70
C SER A 608 17.76 14.55 -5.19
N ASP A 609 18.11 14.05 -6.38
CA ASP A 609 17.47 12.88 -6.98
C ASP A 609 17.58 11.65 -6.03
N ASN A 610 18.60 11.61 -5.18
CA ASN A 610 18.79 10.57 -4.18
C ASN A 610 17.78 10.66 -3.02
N VAL A 611 17.35 11.86 -2.61
CA VAL A 611 16.27 12.01 -1.61
C VAL A 611 14.93 11.54 -2.21
N ILE A 612 14.65 11.88 -3.47
CA ILE A 612 13.48 11.39 -4.20
C ILE A 612 13.50 9.85 -4.26
N THR A 613 14.67 9.29 -4.58
CA THR A 613 14.89 7.84 -4.59
C THR A 613 14.64 7.23 -3.21
N ALA A 614 15.20 7.79 -2.14
CA ALA A 614 14.99 7.29 -0.78
C ALA A 614 13.50 7.30 -0.37
N VAL A 615 12.76 8.36 -0.72
CA VAL A 615 11.31 8.48 -0.48
C VAL A 615 10.54 7.38 -1.22
N ALA A 616 10.88 7.16 -2.49
CA ALA A 616 10.29 6.09 -3.30
C ALA A 616 10.56 4.70 -2.73
N LEU A 617 11.72 4.51 -2.09
CA LEU A 617 12.10 3.27 -1.42
C LEU A 617 11.49 3.11 -0.02
N GLY A 618 10.69 4.08 0.45
CA GLY A 618 9.96 4.00 1.71
C GLY A 618 10.50 4.89 2.83
N ALA A 619 11.50 5.74 2.59
CA ALA A 619 11.96 6.70 3.59
C ALA A 619 10.85 7.70 3.95
N ARG A 620 10.77 8.05 5.24
CA ARG A 620 9.81 9.00 5.80
C ARG A 620 10.50 9.86 6.85
N ARG A 621 9.94 11.03 7.14
CA ARG A 621 10.36 11.86 8.28
C ARG A 621 10.04 11.26 9.66
N THR A 622 9.24 10.19 9.70
CA THR A 622 8.93 9.46 10.92
C THR A 622 9.64 8.12 10.93
N ILE A 623 10.45 7.89 11.96
CA ILE A 623 11.11 6.60 12.21
C ILE A 623 10.35 5.83 13.29
N ILE A 624 10.49 4.51 13.26
CA ILE A 624 9.99 3.58 14.26
C ILE A 624 11.17 2.85 14.88
N LEU A 625 11.22 2.89 16.22
CA LEU A 625 12.14 2.13 17.03
C LEU A 625 11.37 1.00 17.70
N THR A 626 11.94 -0.19 17.71
CA THR A 626 11.44 -1.32 18.49
C THR A 626 12.49 -1.61 19.55
N ILE A 627 12.15 -1.30 20.81
CA ILE A 627 13.08 -1.33 21.95
C ILE A 627 12.57 -2.33 23.00
N PRO A 628 13.46 -3.09 23.66
CA PRO A 628 13.05 -3.94 24.78
C PRO A 628 12.41 -3.12 25.91
N VAL A 629 11.35 -3.64 26.52
CA VAL A 629 10.57 -2.92 27.55
C VAL A 629 11.45 -2.51 28.73
N GLU A 630 12.43 -3.33 29.09
CA GLU A 630 13.40 -3.09 30.16
C GLU A 630 14.39 -1.95 29.89
N ARG A 631 14.52 -1.51 28.63
CA ARG A 631 15.37 -0.38 28.22
C ARG A 631 14.56 0.87 27.83
N LEU A 632 13.27 0.87 28.16
CA LEU A 632 12.41 2.00 27.86
C LEU A 632 12.86 3.27 28.59
N LEU A 633 12.95 4.34 27.84
CA LEU A 633 13.18 5.68 28.37
C LEU A 633 11.84 6.41 28.55
N GLU A 634 11.90 7.51 29.28
CA GLU A 634 10.83 8.50 29.31
C GLU A 634 10.73 9.26 27.98
N GLN A 635 9.54 9.74 27.65
CA GLN A 635 9.30 10.44 26.37
C GLN A 635 10.21 11.67 26.18
N SER A 636 10.49 12.40 27.26
CA SER A 636 11.39 13.56 27.25
C SER A 636 12.85 13.16 26.95
N GLN A 637 13.29 11.99 27.40
CA GLN A 637 14.64 11.49 27.16
C GLN A 637 14.81 11.12 25.68
N TYR A 638 13.82 10.48 25.04
CA TYR A 638 13.87 10.27 23.58
C TYR A 638 13.93 11.58 22.80
N HIS A 639 13.21 12.61 23.26
CA HIS A 639 13.29 13.92 22.62
C HIS A 639 14.71 14.53 22.73
N LEU A 640 15.34 14.43 23.90
CA LEU A 640 16.73 14.87 24.11
C LEU A 640 17.74 14.04 23.31
N LEU A 641 17.50 12.75 23.17
CA LEU A 641 18.34 11.82 22.43
C LEU A 641 18.34 12.17 20.94
N PHE A 642 17.15 12.24 20.34
CA PHE A 642 17.02 12.37 18.89
C PHE A 642 17.24 13.80 18.36
N ARG A 643 17.25 14.82 19.23
CA ARG A 643 17.45 16.22 18.80
C ARG A 643 18.83 16.46 18.18
N GLU A 644 19.81 15.59 18.45
CA GLU A 644 21.14 15.66 17.84
C GLU A 644 21.11 15.40 16.31
N PHE A 645 20.08 14.69 15.85
CA PHE A 645 19.87 14.41 14.42
C PHE A 645 19.08 15.54 13.74
N GLY A 646 18.27 16.27 14.51
CA GLY A 646 17.60 17.50 14.10
C GLY A 646 16.31 17.76 14.86
N ASN A 647 15.54 18.74 14.41
CA ASN A 647 14.31 19.15 15.10
C ASN A 647 13.26 18.05 15.08
N ILE A 648 12.62 17.82 16.22
CA ILE A 648 11.60 16.79 16.41
C ILE A 648 10.24 17.47 16.51
N SER A 649 9.30 17.10 15.64
CA SER A 649 7.91 17.53 15.72
C SER A 649 7.15 16.79 16.82
N TYR A 650 7.41 15.49 16.98
CA TYR A 650 6.62 14.63 17.87
C TYR A 650 7.36 13.34 18.23
N VAL A 651 7.15 12.86 19.45
CA VAL A 651 7.55 11.52 19.91
C VAL A 651 6.32 10.83 20.49
N SER A 652 6.09 9.57 20.15
CA SER A 652 5.08 8.74 20.83
C SER A 652 5.64 7.41 21.23
N LYS A 653 5.26 6.97 22.43
CA LYS A 653 5.55 5.64 22.96
C LYS A 653 4.28 4.80 22.94
N ARG A 654 4.38 3.57 22.41
CA ARG A 654 3.33 2.56 22.49
C ARG A 654 3.91 1.31 23.11
N VAL A 655 3.51 1.05 24.35
CA VAL A 655 3.83 -0.17 25.09
C VAL A 655 2.61 -1.07 25.07
N ARG A 656 2.80 -2.37 24.91
CA ARG A 656 1.77 -3.36 25.17
C ARG A 656 2.26 -4.24 26.31
N GLU A 657 1.41 -4.49 27.30
CA GLU A 657 1.77 -5.24 28.52
C GLU A 657 2.12 -6.71 28.23
N ASP A 658 1.71 -7.24 27.07
CA ASP A 658 1.87 -8.63 26.64
C ASP A 658 3.12 -8.90 25.77
N LEU A 659 3.87 -7.87 25.37
CA LEU A 659 5.01 -8.01 24.46
C LEU A 659 6.33 -7.54 25.09
N PRO A 660 7.45 -8.24 24.84
CA PRO A 660 8.75 -7.88 25.38
C PRO A 660 9.36 -6.64 24.71
N MET A 661 8.73 -6.11 23.65
CA MET A 661 9.21 -4.98 22.88
C MET A 661 8.15 -3.87 22.83
N ALA A 662 8.60 -2.63 23.04
CA ALA A 662 7.82 -1.43 22.86
C ALA A 662 8.15 -0.74 21.53
N SER A 663 7.18 0.01 20.99
CA SER A 663 7.34 0.78 19.77
C SER A 663 7.39 2.27 20.08
N ILE A 664 8.49 2.93 19.70
CA ILE A 664 8.65 4.38 19.80
C ILE A 664 8.62 4.96 18.39
N ARG A 665 7.81 5.99 18.19
CA ARG A 665 7.80 6.77 16.94
C ARG A 665 8.47 8.09 17.21
N VAL A 666 9.45 8.44 16.38
CA VAL A 666 10.11 9.73 16.42
C VAL A 666 9.87 10.40 15.08
N GLN A 667 9.20 11.54 15.10
CA GLN A 667 8.86 12.31 13.92
C GLN A 667 9.70 13.59 13.88
N PHE A 668 10.53 13.69 12.85
CA PHE A 668 11.36 14.85 12.57
C PHE A 668 10.61 15.91 11.78
N GLU A 669 11.01 17.17 11.92
CA GLU A 669 10.50 18.26 11.07
C GLU A 669 10.88 18.06 9.60
N ASP A 670 12.01 17.41 9.31
CA ASP A 670 12.43 17.13 7.94
C ASP A 670 12.94 15.69 7.77
N ILE A 671 12.83 15.20 6.54
CA ILE A 671 13.23 13.84 6.16
C ILE A 671 14.74 13.64 6.26
N ARG A 672 15.55 14.70 6.09
CA ARG A 672 17.01 14.58 6.11
C ARG A 672 17.50 14.24 7.51
N SER A 673 16.89 14.79 8.55
CA SER A 673 17.13 14.39 9.95
C SER A 673 16.73 12.95 10.23
N ALA A 674 15.62 12.47 9.67
CA ALA A 674 15.24 11.06 9.80
C ALA A 674 16.23 10.12 9.11
N LEU A 675 16.66 10.45 7.89
CA LEU A 675 17.69 9.71 7.15
C LEU A 675 19.02 9.72 7.92
N LYS A 676 19.45 10.88 8.43
CA LYS A 676 20.64 11.03 9.28
C LYS A 676 20.57 10.12 10.51
N ALA A 677 19.43 10.10 11.20
CA ALA A 677 19.22 9.30 12.40
C ALA A 677 19.35 7.79 12.10
N VAL A 678 18.65 7.29 11.09
CA VAL A 678 18.72 5.86 10.71
C VAL A 678 20.13 5.47 10.28
N TYR A 679 20.81 6.33 9.51
CA TYR A 679 22.17 6.07 9.06
C TYR A 679 23.18 6.04 10.22
N LEU A 680 23.23 7.09 11.05
CA LEU A 680 24.21 7.16 12.14
C LEU A 680 23.96 6.13 13.25
N LEU A 681 22.71 5.73 13.48
CA LEU A 681 22.39 4.61 14.38
C LEU A 681 22.82 3.24 13.81
N SER A 682 23.13 3.16 12.51
CA SER A 682 23.65 1.93 11.86
C SER A 682 25.17 1.84 11.79
N SER A 683 25.91 2.96 11.83
CA SER A 683 27.36 2.98 11.56
C SER A 683 28.23 2.67 12.79
N PRO A 684 29.13 1.67 12.78
CA PRO A 684 30.00 1.41 13.93
C PRO A 684 30.96 2.57 14.17
N GLY A 685 30.77 3.36 15.24
CA GLY A 685 31.68 4.45 15.61
C GLY A 685 31.06 5.61 16.42
N ASN A 686 31.62 5.81 17.62
CA ASN A 686 31.63 6.99 18.49
C ASN A 686 30.45 8.00 18.43
N GLN A 687 29.30 7.62 18.98
CA GLN A 687 28.33 8.57 19.56
C GLN A 687 28.08 8.19 21.02
N ASN A 688 28.70 8.95 21.93
CA ASN A 688 28.60 8.75 23.37
C ASN A 688 27.14 8.88 23.86
N GLY A 689 26.76 8.04 24.83
CA GLY A 689 25.47 8.05 25.57
C GLY A 689 24.26 7.52 24.80
N VAL A 690 24.11 7.86 23.53
CA VAL A 690 22.89 7.59 22.74
C VAL A 690 22.74 6.12 22.39
N ARG A 691 23.80 5.50 21.87
CA ARG A 691 23.80 4.08 21.49
C ARG A 691 23.63 3.14 22.67
N VAL A 692 24.31 3.43 23.78
CA VAL A 692 24.24 2.60 25.00
C VAL A 692 22.77 2.45 25.47
N SER A 693 22.00 3.53 25.40
CA SER A 693 20.60 3.55 25.80
C SER A 693 19.67 2.84 24.82
N LEU A 694 20.09 2.63 23.57
CA LEU A 694 19.29 2.02 22.49
C LEU A 694 19.81 0.65 22.04
N GLN A 695 20.90 0.15 22.60
CA GLN A 695 21.50 -1.12 22.19
C GLN A 695 20.51 -2.29 22.27
N GLY A 696 20.52 -3.13 21.24
CA GLY A 696 19.57 -4.24 21.05
C GLY A 696 18.21 -3.81 20.49
N SER A 697 17.99 -2.51 20.29
CA SER A 697 16.79 -2.01 19.59
C SER A 697 16.94 -2.16 18.09
N THR A 698 15.81 -2.09 17.38
CA THR A 698 15.82 -1.96 15.92
C THR A 698 15.22 -0.64 15.47
N VAL A 699 15.72 -0.08 14.37
CA VAL A 699 15.24 1.17 13.76
C VAL A 699 14.87 0.98 12.28
N SER A 700 13.76 1.57 11.87
CA SER A 700 13.33 1.65 10.46
C SER A 700 12.46 2.88 10.21
N PHE A 701 12.05 3.09 8.96
CA PHE A 701 11.07 4.12 8.59
C PHE A 701 9.65 3.63 8.86
N LEU A 702 8.77 4.51 9.35
CA LEU A 702 7.39 4.16 9.62
C LEU A 702 6.67 3.74 8.32
N GLY A 703 6.07 2.55 8.32
CA GLY A 703 5.32 2.00 7.18
C GLY A 703 6.17 1.25 6.14
N ALA A 704 7.50 1.25 6.26
CA ALA A 704 8.40 0.59 5.32
C ALA A 704 8.66 -0.89 5.68
N LEU A 705 7.60 -1.71 5.70
CA LEU A 705 7.67 -3.13 6.13
C LEU A 705 8.50 -4.04 5.20
N HIS A 706 8.78 -3.59 3.97
CA HIS A 706 9.63 -4.30 3.02
C HIS A 706 11.12 -4.13 3.30
N LEU A 707 11.51 -3.12 4.09
CA LEU A 707 12.90 -2.88 4.45
C LEU A 707 13.31 -3.76 5.65
N GLN A 708 14.54 -4.26 5.64
CA GLN A 708 15.13 -4.83 6.85
C GLN A 708 15.41 -3.69 7.84
N PRO A 709 14.89 -3.78 9.07
CA PRO A 709 15.25 -2.82 10.10
C PRO A 709 16.71 -3.02 10.49
N VAL A 710 17.34 -1.95 10.95
CA VAL A 710 18.73 -1.96 11.42
C VAL A 710 18.73 -2.33 12.89
N VAL A 711 19.61 -3.24 13.30
CA VAL A 711 19.89 -3.50 14.72
C VAL A 711 20.89 -2.46 15.22
N ILE A 712 20.59 -1.84 16.36
CA ILE A 712 21.47 -0.87 17.01
C ILE A 712 22.41 -1.66 17.92
N ASP A 713 23.66 -1.82 17.48
CA ASP A 713 24.71 -2.57 18.16
C ASP A 713 25.47 -1.75 19.21
#